data_AF-A0A929X6M0-F1
#
_entry.id   AF-A0A929X6M0-F1
#
_cell.length_a   1.000
_cell.length_b   1.000
_cell.length_c   1.000
_cell.angle_alpha   90.00
_cell.angle_beta   90.00
_cell.angle_gamma   90.00
#
_symmetry.space_group_name_H-M   'P 1'
#
loop_
_entity.id
_entity.type
_entity.pdbx_description
1 polymer ?
#
loop_
_entity_poly.entity_id
_entity_poly.type
_entity_poly.pdbx_seq_one_letter_code
_entity_poly.pdbx_strand_id
1 'polypeptide(L)'
;MRSLFKISGFLPFILIMFINASVDLGHKITIQNVLVKSYDGDTLIMLTSLVNLLILLPYVFLFSVSGYLNDKFSRTKITRICAILGVVLTFFITIAYAAGWFYFAFFMTILLAAQSAVYSPAKYGLIKKIVGANNLGAANGLVQALTIIAILLSSLLFSVIFESCATNSADAGELMSSVWFIGVILCLSSCAESYFAFKIPYFAAANENSEFDPKEYVKLRYLRQNLNFVVKDKNVLLCTLGLAMFWAVAQLVIAAFPAHFKSLTHSDNVMLIQTILALSAIGIAAGSSMAGNYCKKHIELGIIPFGAFGLFASLMVLANAHTPFWMSAASFFFGFSGGIFIVPLNANIQFFTAEERMGRVLAGSNFIQNFFMVLFLAIAIILVRFAVASGEIFVMAALCVLICGIFGAKYLPHLFVRILMLPFLKVGYKVSVDGIENIPQSGGVLLLGNHISWIDWAVVQLAAPRSIRFAMHRSYYDLWYLKWFLKIFRVIPIGAGVSKSAIESIREALNNGEVVGLFPEGHISYNGRIDEFQAGFELAAKDTNAVIVPFYIRGLWGSTFSRASEHYKRTISQNGKSSLRVSFGAPIDVNSKAHVVKERVSELSFFSWGKYLKSLRPLQYAWLRQAKLSPFKRTIVDSTGLNFTNLEMMSVVMILIARLKPYIDAEQNVGVVMPSSVMGSAANLALFAMGKVSVNLNYTLSEENLINCARIADLKHIITSKKFIEKLKARGFDLQSSIGERLLFLEDVAQNLSKKERLCTAAKALLLPKFLLEALYFQKRGIKDDATILFSSGSEGTPKGVVLTHKNIMANVKQISELVNANEKDALLASLPIFHCFGLTVTTLFPLSEGLLS
;
A
#
# COMPACT_ATOMS: atom_id res chain seq x y z
N MET A 1 1.28 -12.32 3.19
CA MET A 1 0.79 -13.70 3.07
C MET A 1 1.72 -14.71 3.72
N ARG A 2 3.03 -14.78 3.41
CA ARG A 2 3.96 -15.70 4.12
C ARG A 2 3.96 -15.57 5.65
N SER A 3 3.73 -14.37 6.18
CA SER A 3 3.58 -14.13 7.63
C SER A 3 2.36 -14.80 8.26
N LEU A 4 1.28 -15.05 7.49
CA LEU A 4 0.05 -15.66 8.00
C LEU A 4 0.26 -17.14 8.34
N PHE A 5 1.05 -17.86 7.54
CA PHE A 5 1.38 -19.26 7.79
C PHE A 5 2.24 -19.47 9.04
N LYS A 6 2.81 -18.40 9.62
CA LYS A 6 3.51 -18.44 10.91
C LYS A 6 2.56 -18.37 12.11
N ILE A 7 1.29 -18.01 11.90
CA ILE A 7 0.30 -17.89 12.95
C ILE A 7 -0.19 -19.30 13.34
N SER A 8 -0.08 -19.63 14.62
CA SER A 8 -0.54 -20.92 15.15
C SER A 8 -2.04 -21.11 14.86
N GLY A 9 -2.42 -22.25 14.31
CA GLY A 9 -3.80 -22.59 13.95
C GLY A 9 -4.27 -22.14 12.56
N PHE A 10 -3.56 -21.24 11.87
CA PHE A 10 -4.02 -20.76 10.55
C PHE A 10 -3.82 -21.78 9.42
N LEU A 11 -2.71 -22.53 9.43
CA LEU A 11 -2.49 -23.59 8.43
C LEU A 11 -3.53 -24.73 8.55
N PRO A 12 -3.79 -25.30 9.74
CA PRO A 12 -4.90 -26.25 9.92
C PRO A 12 -6.25 -25.69 9.44
N PHE A 13 -6.53 -24.42 9.75
CA PHE A 13 -7.77 -23.77 9.32
C PHE A 13 -7.91 -23.70 7.79
N ILE A 14 -6.84 -23.35 7.07
CA ILE A 14 -6.86 -23.32 5.61
C ILE A 14 -7.06 -24.72 5.02
N LEU A 15 -6.42 -25.74 5.59
CA LEU A 15 -6.59 -27.12 5.12
C LEU A 15 -8.04 -27.59 5.30
N ILE A 16 -8.68 -27.23 6.42
CA ILE A 16 -10.12 -27.49 6.63
C ILE A 16 -10.96 -26.79 5.56
N MET A 17 -10.69 -25.52 5.25
CA MET A 17 -11.45 -24.81 4.20
C MET A 17 -11.33 -25.47 2.83
N PHE A 18 -10.13 -25.96 2.47
CA PHE A 18 -9.90 -26.68 1.22
C PHE A 18 -10.62 -28.04 1.21
N ILE A 19 -10.37 -28.87 2.23
CA ILE A 19 -10.89 -30.23 2.31
C ILE A 19 -12.42 -30.22 2.39
N ASN A 20 -13.00 -29.36 3.22
CA ASN A 20 -14.46 -29.29 3.36
C ASN A 20 -15.13 -28.91 2.03
N ALA A 21 -14.58 -27.93 1.30
CA ALA A 21 -15.10 -27.54 -0.01
C ALA A 21 -14.98 -28.67 -1.04
N SER A 22 -13.90 -29.45 -0.98
CA SER A 22 -13.70 -30.64 -1.80
C SER A 22 -14.69 -31.76 -1.49
N VAL A 23 -14.94 -32.03 -0.20
CA VAL A 23 -15.85 -33.09 0.26
C VAL A 23 -17.29 -32.80 -0.14
N ASP A 24 -17.78 -31.59 0.19
CA ASP A 24 -19.15 -31.16 -0.12
C ASP A 24 -19.40 -31.21 -1.63
N LEU A 25 -18.45 -30.73 -2.44
CA LEU A 25 -18.60 -30.71 -3.89
C LEU A 25 -18.43 -32.09 -4.52
N GLY A 26 -17.52 -32.93 -4.01
CA GLY A 26 -17.29 -34.26 -4.54
C GLY A 26 -18.55 -35.11 -4.50
N HIS A 27 -19.22 -35.19 -3.35
CA HIS A 27 -20.50 -35.90 -3.24
C HIS A 27 -21.57 -35.30 -4.15
N LYS A 28 -21.67 -33.97 -4.24
CA LYS A 28 -22.62 -33.30 -5.14
C LYS A 28 -22.41 -33.71 -6.60
N ILE A 29 -21.17 -33.67 -7.08
CA ILE A 29 -20.81 -33.98 -8.46
C ILE A 29 -21.05 -35.46 -8.76
N THR A 30 -20.71 -36.37 -7.84
CA THR A 30 -20.98 -37.80 -8.01
C THR A 30 -22.48 -38.07 -8.13
N ILE A 31 -23.31 -37.53 -7.23
CA ILE A 31 -24.77 -37.64 -7.30
C ILE A 31 -25.31 -37.04 -8.62
N GLN A 32 -24.80 -35.88 -9.02
CA GLN A 32 -25.22 -35.20 -10.25
C GLN A 32 -24.88 -36.01 -11.50
N ASN A 33 -23.69 -36.62 -11.56
CA ASN A 33 -23.28 -37.43 -12.70
C ASN A 33 -24.08 -38.74 -12.79
N VAL A 34 -24.40 -39.37 -11.64
CA VAL A 34 -25.33 -40.51 -11.63
C VAL A 34 -26.70 -40.10 -12.15
N LEU A 35 -27.25 -38.97 -11.70
CA LEU A 35 -28.53 -38.47 -12.21
C LEU A 35 -28.52 -38.27 -13.72
N VAL A 36 -27.48 -37.62 -14.25
CA VAL A 36 -27.33 -37.32 -15.69
C VAL A 36 -27.23 -38.59 -16.53
N LYS A 37 -26.61 -39.67 -16.02
CA LYS A 37 -26.49 -40.94 -16.77
C LYS A 37 -27.69 -41.89 -16.60
N SER A 38 -28.49 -41.72 -15.55
CA SER A 38 -29.57 -42.67 -15.22
C SER A 38 -30.96 -42.20 -15.64
N TYR A 39 -31.15 -40.91 -15.89
CA TYR A 39 -32.45 -40.32 -16.18
C TYR A 39 -32.39 -39.39 -17.39
N ASP A 40 -33.43 -39.42 -18.22
CA ASP A 40 -33.59 -38.56 -19.39
C ASP A 40 -34.85 -37.69 -19.30
N GLY A 41 -34.93 -36.67 -20.18
CA GLY A 41 -36.11 -35.83 -20.36
C GLY A 41 -36.49 -34.97 -19.15
N ASP A 42 -37.80 -34.79 -18.92
CA ASP A 42 -38.33 -33.91 -17.88
C ASP A 42 -37.93 -34.33 -16.46
N THR A 43 -37.77 -35.64 -16.22
CA THR A 43 -37.38 -36.21 -14.93
C THR A 43 -35.96 -35.79 -14.52
N LEU A 44 -35.02 -35.78 -15.48
CA LEU A 44 -33.66 -35.29 -15.25
C LEU A 44 -33.64 -33.81 -14.89
N ILE A 45 -34.42 -32.99 -15.60
CA ILE A 45 -34.53 -31.55 -15.36
C ILE A 45 -35.09 -31.30 -13.96
N MET A 46 -36.15 -32.01 -13.58
CA MET A 46 -36.76 -31.91 -12.25
C MET A 46 -35.76 -32.31 -11.15
N LEU A 47 -35.12 -33.48 -11.26
CA LEU A 47 -34.18 -33.98 -10.26
C LEU A 47 -32.94 -33.09 -10.14
N THR A 48 -32.37 -32.63 -11.25
CA THR A 48 -31.21 -31.72 -11.26
C THR A 48 -31.55 -30.36 -10.63
N SER A 49 -32.73 -29.84 -10.91
CA SER A 49 -33.24 -28.60 -10.29
C SER A 49 -33.47 -28.79 -8.79
N LEU A 50 -34.02 -29.95 -8.40
CA LEU A 50 -34.26 -30.32 -7.01
C LEU A 50 -32.94 -30.46 -6.23
N VAL A 51 -31.90 -31.08 -6.81
CA VAL A 51 -30.55 -31.17 -6.22
C VAL A 51 -30.00 -29.77 -5.94
N ASN A 52 -30.03 -28.88 -6.94
CA ASN A 52 -29.49 -27.53 -6.79
C ASN A 52 -30.28 -26.69 -5.77
N LEU A 53 -31.60 -26.85 -5.71
CA LEU A 53 -32.46 -26.15 -4.76
C LEU A 53 -32.30 -26.68 -3.32
N LEU A 54 -32.30 -28.01 -3.14
CA LEU A 54 -32.21 -28.66 -1.83
C LEU A 54 -30.85 -28.50 -1.16
N ILE A 55 -29.81 -28.18 -1.91
CA ILE A 55 -28.48 -27.84 -1.36
C ILE A 55 -28.45 -26.41 -0.80
N LEU A 56 -29.27 -25.49 -1.34
CA LEU A 56 -29.33 -24.09 -0.89
C LEU A 56 -30.33 -23.88 0.26
N LEU A 57 -31.44 -24.62 0.27
CA LEU A 57 -32.52 -24.49 1.26
C LEU A 57 -32.06 -24.60 2.73
N PRO A 58 -31.14 -25.51 3.12
CA PRO A 58 -30.71 -25.60 4.50
C PRO A 58 -30.06 -24.31 5.02
N TYR A 59 -29.37 -23.55 4.17
CA TYR A 59 -28.80 -22.25 4.54
C TYR A 59 -29.87 -21.20 4.83
N VAL A 60 -31.05 -21.32 4.21
CA VAL A 60 -32.20 -20.43 4.44
C VAL A 60 -32.93 -20.81 5.73
N PHE A 61 -33.24 -22.10 5.92
CA PHE A 61 -34.03 -22.56 7.07
C PHE A 61 -33.24 -22.63 8.37
N LEU A 62 -32.00 -23.14 8.34
CA LEU A 62 -31.19 -23.31 9.55
C LEU A 62 -30.47 -22.03 10.00
N PHE A 63 -30.69 -20.91 9.31
CA PHE A 63 -30.06 -19.62 9.63
C PHE A 63 -30.18 -19.26 11.12
N SER A 64 -31.40 -19.23 11.67
CA SER A 64 -31.61 -18.77 13.05
C SER A 64 -31.01 -19.74 14.08
N VAL A 65 -31.03 -21.03 13.80
CA VAL A 65 -30.43 -22.08 14.64
C VAL A 65 -28.91 -21.99 14.61
N SER A 66 -28.33 -21.85 13.40
CA SER A 66 -26.89 -21.71 13.17
C SER A 66 -26.32 -20.49 13.89
N GLY A 67 -27.01 -19.34 13.81
CA GLY A 67 -26.62 -18.12 14.52
C GLY A 67 -26.64 -18.28 16.04
N TYR A 68 -27.70 -18.89 16.59
CA TYR A 68 -27.80 -19.17 18.03
C TYR A 68 -26.69 -20.11 18.52
N LEU A 69 -26.47 -21.23 17.84
CA LEU A 69 -25.44 -22.20 18.21
C LEU A 69 -24.06 -21.55 18.25
N ASN A 70 -23.73 -20.72 17.25
CA ASN A 70 -22.43 -20.03 17.12
C ASN A 70 -22.14 -18.94 18.15
N ASP A 71 -23.17 -18.39 18.78
CA ASP A 71 -22.99 -17.40 19.83
C ASP A 71 -22.97 -18.07 21.21
N LYS A 72 -23.83 -19.09 21.43
CA LYS A 72 -23.92 -19.83 22.69
C LYS A 72 -22.70 -20.71 22.95
N PHE A 73 -22.30 -21.49 21.94
CA PHE A 73 -21.20 -22.43 22.07
C PHE A 73 -19.94 -21.85 21.43
N SER A 74 -18.78 -22.29 21.91
CA SER A 74 -17.49 -21.97 21.30
C SER A 74 -17.51 -22.33 19.81
N ARG A 75 -17.16 -21.38 18.94
CA ARG A 75 -17.01 -21.60 17.49
C ARG A 75 -16.04 -22.75 17.20
N THR A 76 -14.96 -22.88 17.99
CA THR A 76 -14.03 -24.02 17.88
C THR A 76 -14.74 -25.34 18.18
N LYS A 77 -15.58 -25.39 19.21
CA LYS A 77 -16.34 -26.60 19.57
C LYS A 77 -17.32 -26.98 18.46
N ILE A 78 -18.03 -26.01 17.88
CA ILE A 78 -18.95 -26.24 16.76
C ILE A 78 -18.17 -26.75 15.54
N THR A 79 -17.05 -26.12 15.20
CA THR A 79 -16.19 -26.57 14.10
C THR A 79 -15.76 -28.03 14.27
N ARG A 80 -15.34 -28.45 15.47
CA ARG A 80 -14.95 -29.84 15.74
C ARG A 80 -16.12 -30.81 15.66
N ILE A 81 -17.28 -30.46 16.23
CA ILE A 81 -18.49 -31.30 16.18
C ILE A 81 -18.97 -31.45 14.74
N CYS A 82 -19.05 -30.35 13.98
CA CYS A 82 -19.45 -30.37 12.57
C CYS A 82 -18.48 -31.20 11.72
N ALA A 83 -17.17 -31.13 11.96
CA ALA A 83 -16.20 -31.95 11.24
C ALA A 83 -16.37 -33.46 11.54
N ILE A 84 -16.66 -33.84 12.79
CA ILE A 84 -16.98 -35.23 13.15
C ILE A 84 -18.28 -35.68 12.50
N LEU A 85 -19.32 -34.85 12.54
CA LEU A 85 -20.60 -35.14 11.88
C LEU A 85 -20.42 -35.31 10.37
N GLY A 86 -19.55 -34.53 9.73
CA GLY A 86 -19.15 -34.71 8.34
C GLY A 86 -18.60 -36.11 8.06
N VAL A 87 -17.72 -36.63 8.93
CA VAL A 87 -17.19 -38.00 8.81
C VAL A 87 -18.30 -39.04 8.87
N VAL A 88 -19.22 -38.90 9.84
CA VAL A 88 -20.34 -39.83 10.01
C VAL A 88 -21.26 -39.82 8.79
N LEU A 89 -21.61 -38.63 8.29
CA LEU A 89 -22.48 -38.48 7.11
C LEU A 89 -21.80 -39.03 5.85
N THR A 90 -20.54 -38.70 5.61
CA THR A 90 -19.79 -39.21 4.45
C THR A 90 -19.57 -40.71 4.51
N PHE A 91 -19.41 -41.29 5.71
CA PHE A 91 -19.37 -42.74 5.91
C PHE A 91 -20.68 -43.41 5.49
N PHE A 92 -21.84 -42.89 5.91
CA PHE A 92 -23.14 -43.41 5.48
C PHE A 92 -23.40 -43.21 3.98
N ILE A 93 -22.97 -42.08 3.39
CA ILE A 93 -23.02 -41.88 1.94
C ILE A 93 -22.17 -42.93 1.22
N THR A 94 -21.00 -43.25 1.75
CA THR A 94 -20.10 -44.28 1.17
C THR A 94 -20.72 -45.67 1.21
N ILE A 95 -21.36 -46.05 2.32
CA ILE A 95 -22.13 -47.30 2.41
C ILE A 95 -23.25 -47.31 1.37
N ALA A 96 -23.98 -46.20 1.24
CA ALA A 96 -25.03 -46.05 0.25
C ALA A 96 -24.51 -46.21 -1.18
N TYR A 97 -23.30 -45.70 -1.47
CA TYR A 97 -22.67 -45.90 -2.76
C TYR A 97 -22.37 -47.37 -2.99
N ALA A 98 -21.70 -48.05 -2.05
CA ALA A 98 -21.38 -49.47 -2.17
C ALA A 98 -22.61 -50.38 -2.31
N ALA A 99 -23.72 -50.03 -1.67
CA ALA A 99 -24.98 -50.78 -1.72
C ALA A 99 -25.91 -50.38 -2.90
N GLY A 100 -25.54 -49.38 -3.71
CA GLY A 100 -26.39 -48.88 -4.81
C GLY A 100 -27.65 -48.13 -4.35
N TRP A 101 -27.71 -47.65 -3.10
CA TRP A 101 -28.89 -46.97 -2.54
C TRP A 101 -28.95 -45.49 -2.92
N PHE A 102 -29.27 -45.19 -4.18
CA PHE A 102 -29.29 -43.83 -4.74
C PHE A 102 -30.07 -42.82 -3.88
N TYR A 103 -31.35 -43.10 -3.59
CA TYR A 103 -32.20 -42.16 -2.83
C TYR A 103 -31.72 -41.91 -1.41
N PHE A 104 -31.11 -42.92 -0.77
CA PHE A 104 -30.52 -42.78 0.56
C PHE A 104 -29.25 -41.93 0.52
N ALA A 105 -28.39 -42.15 -0.48
CA ALA A 105 -27.20 -41.32 -0.71
C ALA A 105 -27.58 -39.86 -1.01
N PHE A 106 -28.64 -39.67 -1.80
CA PHE A 106 -29.21 -38.35 -2.11
C PHE A 106 -29.70 -37.65 -0.83
N PHE A 107 -30.49 -38.32 -0.01
CA PHE A 107 -30.98 -37.79 1.26
C PHE A 107 -29.85 -37.45 2.24
N MET A 108 -28.85 -38.33 2.37
CA MET A 108 -27.68 -38.06 3.22
C MET A 108 -26.86 -36.86 2.73
N THR A 109 -26.80 -36.63 1.41
CA THR A 109 -26.15 -35.42 0.84
C THR A 109 -26.89 -34.13 1.23
N ILE A 110 -28.22 -34.18 1.38
CA ILE A 110 -29.00 -33.05 1.92
C ILE A 110 -28.67 -32.81 3.40
N LEU A 111 -28.54 -33.88 4.19
CA LEU A 111 -28.12 -33.76 5.59
C LEU A 111 -26.70 -33.18 5.72
N LEU A 112 -25.80 -33.54 4.80
CA LEU A 112 -24.47 -32.93 4.70
C LEU A 112 -24.57 -31.42 4.40
N ALA A 113 -25.42 -31.01 3.46
CA ALA A 113 -25.66 -29.59 3.19
C ALA A 113 -26.24 -28.84 4.42
N ALA A 114 -27.13 -29.48 5.17
CA ALA A 114 -27.67 -28.94 6.43
C ALA A 114 -26.58 -28.77 7.50
N GLN A 115 -25.66 -29.73 7.61
CA GLN A 115 -24.50 -29.62 8.47
C GLN A 115 -23.58 -28.45 8.04
N SER A 116 -23.34 -28.28 6.74
CA SER A 116 -22.54 -27.17 6.22
C SER A 116 -23.16 -25.78 6.47
N ALA A 117 -24.49 -25.67 6.49
CA ALA A 117 -25.20 -24.45 6.87
C ALA A 117 -24.95 -24.00 8.32
N VAL A 118 -24.81 -24.96 9.24
CA VAL A 118 -24.43 -24.68 10.65
C VAL A 118 -22.94 -24.36 10.77
N TYR A 119 -22.13 -25.03 9.95
CA TYR A 119 -20.68 -24.97 10.01
C TYR A 119 -20.07 -23.68 9.43
N SER A 120 -20.69 -23.13 8.38
CA SER A 120 -20.17 -21.97 7.65
C SER A 120 -19.94 -20.73 8.54
N PRO A 121 -20.93 -20.24 9.34
CA PRO A 121 -20.71 -19.09 10.23
C PRO A 121 -19.63 -19.31 11.28
N ALA A 122 -19.43 -20.56 11.74
CA ALA A 122 -18.37 -20.92 12.68
C ALA A 122 -16.99 -20.71 12.07
N LYS A 123 -16.77 -21.25 10.87
CA LYS A 123 -15.47 -21.17 10.16
C LYS A 123 -15.11 -19.72 9.83
N TYR A 124 -16.01 -18.98 9.21
CA TYR A 124 -15.75 -17.58 8.84
C TYR A 124 -15.60 -16.68 10.08
N GLY A 125 -16.31 -16.98 11.17
CA GLY A 125 -16.18 -16.28 12.45
C GLY A 125 -14.87 -16.56 13.21
N LEU A 126 -14.15 -17.64 12.87
CA LEU A 126 -12.84 -17.96 13.45
C LEU A 126 -11.68 -17.19 12.81
N ILE A 127 -11.83 -16.70 11.57
CA ILE A 127 -10.77 -15.98 10.84
C ILE A 127 -10.24 -14.82 11.68
N LYS A 128 -11.14 -13.97 12.21
CA LYS A 128 -10.78 -12.82 13.06
C LYS A 128 -10.05 -13.24 14.34
N LYS A 129 -10.47 -14.31 14.99
CA LYS A 129 -9.83 -14.84 16.22
C LYS A 129 -8.44 -15.41 15.96
N ILE A 130 -8.22 -16.04 14.80
CA ILE A 130 -6.92 -16.64 14.44
C ILE A 130 -5.92 -15.57 14.01
N VAL A 131 -6.28 -14.69 13.06
CA VAL A 131 -5.31 -13.78 12.42
C VAL A 131 -5.28 -12.36 12.98
N GLY A 132 -6.29 -11.98 13.77
CA GLY A 132 -6.48 -10.63 14.29
C GLY A 132 -7.00 -9.63 13.24
N ALA A 133 -7.49 -8.48 13.71
CA ALA A 133 -8.12 -7.46 12.86
C ALA A 133 -7.21 -6.94 11.72
N ASN A 134 -5.91 -6.83 11.99
CA ASN A 134 -4.92 -6.26 11.06
C ASN A 134 -4.68 -7.12 9.82
N ASN A 135 -4.93 -8.43 9.90
CA ASN A 135 -4.65 -9.39 8.83
C ASN A 135 -5.93 -9.90 8.14
N LEU A 136 -7.10 -9.40 8.51
CA LEU A 136 -8.40 -9.89 8.05
C LEU A 136 -8.53 -9.91 6.53
N GLY A 137 -8.15 -8.84 5.85
CA GLY A 137 -8.25 -8.74 4.39
C GLY A 137 -7.37 -9.77 3.67
N ALA A 138 -6.13 -9.94 4.12
CA ALA A 138 -5.21 -10.92 3.55
C ALA A 138 -5.65 -12.37 3.81
N ALA A 139 -6.19 -12.65 5.01
CA ALA A 139 -6.71 -13.96 5.35
C ALA A 139 -7.96 -14.32 4.52
N ASN A 140 -8.93 -13.40 4.41
CA ASN A 140 -10.12 -13.60 3.58
C ASN A 140 -9.76 -13.83 2.11
N GLY A 141 -8.79 -13.08 1.56
CA GLY A 141 -8.35 -13.28 0.18
C GLY A 141 -7.76 -14.67 -0.09
N LEU A 142 -6.96 -15.18 0.85
CA LEU A 142 -6.35 -16.52 0.74
C LEU A 142 -7.39 -17.63 0.93
N VAL A 143 -8.25 -17.50 1.94
CA VAL A 143 -9.35 -18.46 2.20
C VAL A 143 -10.28 -18.55 1.00
N GLN A 144 -10.66 -17.41 0.43
CA GLN A 144 -11.53 -17.37 -0.75
C GLN A 144 -10.85 -18.02 -1.97
N ALA A 145 -9.60 -17.67 -2.26
CA ALA A 145 -8.88 -18.24 -3.39
C ALA A 145 -8.74 -19.77 -3.27
N LEU A 146 -8.37 -20.27 -2.09
CA LEU A 146 -8.20 -21.71 -1.87
C LEU A 146 -9.52 -22.48 -1.91
N THR A 147 -10.61 -21.90 -1.40
CA THR A 147 -11.95 -22.51 -1.48
C THR A 147 -12.38 -22.66 -2.95
N ILE A 148 -12.13 -21.65 -3.79
CA ILE A 148 -12.48 -21.70 -5.21
C ILE A 148 -11.59 -22.68 -5.98
N ILE A 149 -10.29 -22.74 -5.66
CA ILE A 149 -9.38 -23.74 -6.22
C ILE A 149 -9.84 -25.15 -5.83
N ALA A 150 -10.25 -25.37 -4.58
CA ALA A 150 -10.77 -26.65 -4.12
C ALA A 150 -12.03 -27.04 -4.90
N ILE A 151 -12.96 -26.10 -5.08
CA ILE A 151 -14.20 -26.32 -5.86
C ILE A 151 -13.86 -26.71 -7.31
N LEU A 152 -12.99 -25.96 -7.98
CA LEU A 152 -12.60 -26.27 -9.37
C LEU A 152 -11.94 -27.63 -9.51
N LEU A 153 -10.94 -27.88 -8.67
CA LEU A 153 -10.15 -29.10 -8.72
C LEU A 153 -11.01 -30.32 -8.40
N SER A 154 -11.91 -30.21 -7.42
CA SER A 154 -12.80 -31.32 -7.04
C SER A 154 -13.86 -31.59 -8.10
N SER A 155 -14.45 -30.55 -8.70
CA SER A 155 -15.41 -30.71 -9.80
C SER A 155 -14.80 -31.49 -10.96
N LEU A 156 -13.58 -31.12 -11.37
CA LEU A 156 -12.86 -31.81 -12.43
C LEU A 156 -12.43 -33.22 -12.02
N LEU A 157 -11.77 -33.35 -10.87
CA LEU A 157 -11.21 -34.61 -10.38
C LEU A 157 -12.28 -35.68 -10.26
N PHE A 158 -13.38 -35.40 -9.57
CA PHE A 158 -14.43 -36.39 -9.35
C PHE A 158 -15.27 -36.67 -10.59
N SER A 159 -15.43 -35.70 -11.51
CA SER A 159 -16.06 -35.97 -12.81
C SER A 159 -15.22 -36.89 -13.68
N VAL A 160 -13.90 -36.65 -13.78
CA VAL A 160 -12.98 -37.50 -14.56
C VAL A 160 -12.90 -38.91 -13.98
N ILE A 161 -12.79 -39.03 -12.65
CA ILE A 161 -12.78 -40.33 -11.97
C ILE A 161 -14.10 -41.07 -12.21
N PHE A 162 -15.23 -40.36 -12.11
CA PHE A 162 -16.54 -40.95 -12.39
C PHE A 162 -16.64 -41.45 -13.83
N GLU A 163 -16.31 -40.63 -14.82
CA GLU A 163 -16.37 -41.02 -16.24
C GLU A 163 -15.43 -42.19 -16.59
N SER A 164 -14.27 -42.28 -15.94
CA SER A 164 -13.28 -43.32 -16.24
C SER A 164 -13.62 -44.68 -15.61
N CYS A 165 -14.38 -44.69 -14.52
CA CYS A 165 -14.61 -45.90 -13.71
C CYS A 165 -16.08 -46.31 -13.62
N ALA A 166 -17.02 -45.43 -13.98
CA ALA A 166 -18.44 -45.77 -13.96
C ALA A 166 -18.76 -46.82 -15.03
N THR A 167 -19.59 -47.80 -14.66
CA THR A 167 -20.08 -48.82 -15.61
C THR A 167 -21.06 -48.19 -16.61
N ASN A 168 -21.13 -48.70 -17.83
CA ASN A 168 -22.15 -48.28 -18.81
C ASN A 168 -23.50 -48.97 -18.51
N SER A 169 -24.18 -48.54 -17.45
CA SER A 169 -25.56 -48.93 -17.11
C SER A 169 -26.43 -47.69 -17.01
N ALA A 170 -27.73 -47.83 -17.28
CA ALA A 170 -28.73 -46.78 -17.07
C ALA A 170 -29.37 -46.87 -15.68
N ASP A 171 -29.11 -47.94 -14.92
CA ASP A 171 -29.60 -48.09 -13.56
C ASP A 171 -28.76 -47.25 -12.59
N ALA A 172 -29.43 -46.37 -11.84
CA ALA A 172 -28.77 -45.47 -10.89
C ALA A 172 -28.07 -46.21 -9.74
N GLY A 173 -28.57 -47.39 -9.35
CA GLY A 173 -27.98 -48.20 -8.28
C GLY A 173 -26.69 -48.88 -8.74
N GLU A 174 -26.72 -49.52 -9.91
CA GLU A 174 -25.52 -50.13 -10.52
C GLU A 174 -24.44 -49.08 -10.79
N LEU A 175 -24.81 -47.94 -11.40
CA LEU A 175 -23.89 -46.82 -11.63
C LEU A 175 -23.26 -46.33 -10.33
N MET A 176 -24.06 -46.13 -9.29
CA MET A 176 -23.55 -45.68 -7.99
C MET A 176 -22.60 -46.71 -7.35
N SER A 177 -22.97 -48.00 -7.43
CA SER A 177 -22.16 -49.10 -6.89
C SER A 177 -20.81 -49.21 -7.57
N SER A 178 -20.71 -48.87 -8.86
CA SER A 178 -19.44 -48.89 -9.59
C SER A 178 -18.44 -47.82 -9.12
N VAL A 179 -18.91 -46.75 -8.46
CA VAL A 179 -18.09 -45.61 -8.03
C VAL A 179 -17.96 -45.47 -6.51
N TRP A 180 -18.21 -46.54 -5.76
CA TRP A 180 -18.16 -46.56 -4.29
C TRP A 180 -16.84 -46.05 -3.70
N PHE A 181 -15.72 -46.27 -4.39
CA PHE A 181 -14.39 -45.83 -3.96
C PHE A 181 -14.24 -44.30 -3.92
N ILE A 182 -15.05 -43.56 -4.70
CA ILE A 182 -15.12 -42.09 -4.60
C ILE A 182 -15.61 -41.71 -3.19
N GLY A 183 -16.63 -42.42 -2.67
CA GLY A 183 -17.11 -42.24 -1.31
C GLY A 183 -16.01 -42.46 -0.27
N VAL A 184 -15.18 -43.50 -0.43
CA VAL A 184 -14.05 -43.77 0.47
C VAL A 184 -13.04 -42.63 0.48
N ILE A 185 -12.66 -42.11 -0.70
CA ILE A 185 -11.74 -40.97 -0.81
C ILE A 185 -12.29 -39.74 -0.08
N LEU A 186 -13.59 -39.46 -0.24
CA LEU A 186 -14.28 -38.33 0.41
C LEU A 186 -14.40 -38.53 1.93
N CYS A 187 -14.70 -39.74 2.38
CA CYS A 187 -14.74 -40.10 3.80
C CYS A 187 -13.36 -39.95 4.47
N LEU A 188 -12.29 -40.43 3.83
CA LEU A 188 -10.92 -40.25 4.31
C LEU A 188 -10.52 -38.77 4.35
N SER A 189 -10.96 -38.01 3.35
CA SER A 189 -10.77 -36.55 3.33
C SER A 189 -11.49 -35.89 4.51
N SER A 190 -12.73 -36.28 4.81
CA SER A 190 -13.47 -35.79 5.98
C SER A 190 -12.78 -36.17 7.31
N CYS A 191 -12.18 -37.38 7.40
CA CYS A 191 -11.37 -37.77 8.56
C CYS A 191 -10.16 -36.84 8.74
N ALA A 192 -9.47 -36.52 7.64
CA ALA A 192 -8.36 -35.56 7.67
C ALA A 192 -8.84 -34.16 8.08
N GLU A 193 -10.01 -33.70 7.60
CA GLU A 193 -10.63 -32.45 8.02
C GLU A 193 -10.84 -32.41 9.54
N SER A 194 -11.44 -33.46 10.09
CA SER A 194 -11.68 -33.61 11.53
C SER A 194 -10.38 -33.56 12.33
N TYR A 195 -9.34 -34.28 11.89
CA TYR A 195 -8.00 -34.21 12.48
C TYR A 195 -7.44 -32.77 12.53
N PHE A 196 -7.55 -32.02 11.43
CA PHE A 196 -7.11 -30.62 11.41
C PHE A 196 -7.98 -29.70 12.28
N ALA A 197 -9.29 -29.98 12.42
CA ALA A 197 -10.20 -29.20 13.26
C ALA A 197 -9.79 -29.25 14.75
N PHE A 198 -9.24 -30.37 15.21
CA PHE A 198 -8.68 -30.49 16.56
C PHE A 198 -7.37 -29.73 16.76
N LYS A 199 -6.62 -29.43 15.69
CA LYS A 199 -5.40 -28.59 15.74
C LYS A 199 -5.68 -27.08 15.81
N ILE A 200 -6.93 -26.64 15.63
CA ILE A 200 -7.30 -25.23 15.83
C ILE A 200 -7.27 -24.91 17.34
N PRO A 201 -6.64 -23.79 17.76
CA PRO A 201 -6.69 -23.31 19.13
C PRO A 201 -8.12 -23.17 19.66
N TYR A 202 -8.31 -23.46 20.95
CA TYR A 202 -9.61 -23.27 21.58
C TYR A 202 -9.88 -21.79 21.85
N PHE A 203 -11.06 -21.32 21.46
CA PHE A 203 -11.55 -19.99 21.77
C PHE A 203 -12.85 -20.07 22.54
N ALA A 204 -12.97 -19.35 23.66
CA ALA A 204 -14.19 -19.33 24.47
C ALA A 204 -15.41 -18.81 23.67
N ALA A 205 -16.61 -19.18 24.14
CA ALA A 205 -17.87 -18.76 23.56
C ALA A 205 -18.08 -17.24 23.73
N ALA A 206 -18.94 -16.68 22.87
CA ALA A 206 -19.26 -15.26 22.87
C ALA A 206 -20.30 -14.92 23.95
N ASN A 207 -21.31 -15.78 24.15
CA ASN A 207 -22.36 -15.59 25.14
C ASN A 207 -22.94 -16.92 25.62
N GLU A 208 -22.36 -17.50 26.67
CA GLU A 208 -22.72 -18.83 27.19
C GLU A 208 -24.16 -18.90 27.75
N ASN A 209 -24.72 -17.77 28.16
CA ASN A 209 -26.02 -17.67 28.84
C ASN A 209 -27.21 -17.53 27.88
N SER A 210 -27.01 -17.64 26.56
CA SER A 210 -28.12 -17.54 25.60
C SER A 210 -29.07 -18.74 25.73
N GLU A 211 -30.38 -18.47 25.81
CA GLU A 211 -31.45 -19.48 25.74
C GLU A 211 -32.13 -19.50 24.36
N PHE A 212 -32.60 -20.68 23.94
CA PHE A 212 -33.35 -20.85 22.68
C PHE A 212 -34.75 -21.35 22.99
N ASP A 213 -35.74 -20.55 22.62
CA ASP A 213 -37.16 -20.87 22.74
C ASP A 213 -37.71 -21.35 21.38
N PRO A 214 -38.06 -22.64 21.23
CA PRO A 214 -38.65 -23.18 20.00
C PRO A 214 -39.92 -22.44 19.57
N LYS A 215 -40.70 -21.86 20.49
CA LYS A 215 -41.92 -21.10 20.17
C LYS A 215 -41.59 -19.81 19.44
N GLU A 216 -40.48 -19.17 19.79
CA GLU A 216 -40.01 -17.93 19.14
C GLU A 216 -39.40 -18.17 17.76
N TYR A 217 -38.87 -19.37 17.53
CA TYR A 217 -38.42 -19.82 16.21
C TYR A 217 -39.59 -19.99 15.24
N VAL A 218 -40.65 -20.70 15.65
CA VAL A 218 -41.85 -20.92 14.81
C VAL A 218 -42.57 -19.60 14.49
N LYS A 219 -42.57 -18.64 15.43
CA LYS A 219 -43.12 -17.28 15.22
C LYS A 219 -42.24 -16.36 14.37
N LEU A 220 -41.12 -16.83 13.83
CA LEU A 220 -40.14 -16.06 13.04
C LEU A 220 -39.55 -14.83 13.79
N ARG A 221 -39.65 -14.78 15.12
CA ARG A 221 -39.13 -13.65 15.91
C ARG A 221 -37.60 -13.65 15.91
N TYR A 222 -36.98 -14.82 15.98
CA TYR A 222 -35.52 -14.95 15.86
C TYR A 222 -35.00 -14.52 14.48
N LEU A 223 -35.72 -14.84 13.41
CA LEU A 223 -35.39 -14.37 12.06
C LEU A 223 -35.35 -12.83 12.04
N ARG A 224 -36.40 -12.19 12.54
CA ARG A 224 -36.51 -10.73 12.60
C ARG A 224 -35.43 -10.10 13.48
N GLN A 225 -35.16 -10.66 14.66
CA GLN A 225 -34.14 -10.16 15.58
C GLN A 225 -32.73 -10.29 14.98
N ASN A 226 -32.41 -11.44 14.39
CA ASN A 226 -31.09 -11.69 13.81
C ASN A 226 -30.84 -10.81 12.57
N LEU A 227 -31.85 -10.63 11.71
CA LEU A 227 -31.77 -9.69 10.59
C LEU A 227 -31.62 -8.24 11.05
N ASN A 228 -32.22 -7.86 12.18
CA ASN A 228 -32.10 -6.51 12.72
C ASN A 228 -30.64 -6.15 13.07
N PHE A 229 -29.81 -7.11 13.47
CA PHE A 229 -28.38 -6.86 13.69
C PHE A 229 -27.63 -6.52 12.39
N VAL A 230 -28.02 -7.13 11.28
CA VAL A 230 -27.46 -6.83 9.96
C VAL A 230 -27.99 -5.49 9.45
N VAL A 231 -29.29 -5.23 9.57
CA VAL A 231 -29.95 -4.05 8.99
C VAL A 231 -29.63 -2.76 9.77
N LYS A 232 -29.45 -2.81 11.09
CA LYS A 232 -29.11 -1.61 11.90
C LYS A 232 -27.71 -1.08 11.63
N ASP A 233 -26.75 -1.97 11.38
CA ASP A 233 -25.38 -1.57 11.07
C ASP A 233 -25.26 -1.30 9.57
N LYS A 234 -25.25 -0.02 9.19
CA LYS A 234 -25.19 0.40 7.79
C LYS A 234 -23.99 -0.19 7.05
N ASN A 235 -22.83 -0.34 7.70
CA ASN A 235 -21.64 -0.87 7.05
C ASN A 235 -21.81 -2.37 6.75
N VAL A 236 -22.33 -3.12 7.71
CA VAL A 236 -22.60 -4.55 7.55
C VAL A 236 -23.68 -4.76 6.48
N LEU A 237 -24.80 -4.03 6.53
CA LEU A 237 -25.88 -4.13 5.56
C LEU A 237 -25.39 -3.89 4.13
N LEU A 238 -24.64 -2.81 3.90
CA LEU A 238 -24.11 -2.47 2.58
C LEU A 238 -23.16 -3.55 2.06
N CYS A 239 -22.32 -4.11 2.93
CA CYS A 239 -21.40 -5.17 2.54
C CYS A 239 -22.15 -6.47 2.20
N THR A 240 -23.16 -6.81 3.00
CA THR A 240 -24.04 -7.96 2.78
C THR A 240 -24.82 -7.84 1.47
N LEU A 241 -25.41 -6.67 1.19
CA LEU A 241 -26.12 -6.43 -0.07
C LEU A 241 -25.18 -6.51 -1.28
N GLY A 242 -23.96 -5.98 -1.16
CA GLY A 242 -22.95 -6.14 -2.21
C GLY A 242 -22.66 -7.61 -2.51
N LEU A 243 -22.34 -8.41 -1.48
CA LEU A 243 -22.12 -9.84 -1.63
C LEU A 243 -23.34 -10.59 -2.20
N ALA A 244 -24.54 -10.23 -1.75
CA ALA A 244 -25.78 -10.82 -2.23
C ALA A 244 -26.00 -10.55 -3.74
N MET A 245 -25.72 -9.32 -4.18
CA MET A 245 -25.77 -8.97 -5.61
C MET A 245 -24.76 -9.76 -6.44
N PHE A 246 -23.51 -9.90 -5.98
CA PHE A 246 -22.51 -10.70 -6.70
C PHE A 246 -22.95 -12.15 -6.86
N TRP A 247 -23.33 -12.81 -5.75
CA TRP A 247 -23.71 -14.22 -5.80
C TRP A 247 -24.99 -14.46 -6.59
N ALA A 248 -25.96 -13.55 -6.51
CA ALA A 248 -27.17 -13.61 -7.32
C ALA A 248 -26.87 -13.55 -8.83
N VAL A 249 -25.98 -12.64 -9.23
CA VAL A 249 -25.57 -12.50 -10.63
C VAL A 249 -24.69 -13.67 -11.07
N ALA A 250 -23.78 -14.16 -10.22
CA ALA A 250 -22.98 -15.35 -10.53
C ALA A 250 -23.87 -16.59 -10.73
N GLN A 251 -24.88 -16.77 -9.88
CA GLN A 251 -25.86 -17.85 -10.01
C GLN A 251 -26.68 -17.73 -11.30
N LEU A 252 -27.10 -16.51 -11.64
CA LEU A 252 -27.77 -16.21 -12.91
C LEU A 252 -26.89 -16.58 -14.11
N VAL A 253 -25.62 -16.19 -14.11
CA VAL A 253 -24.67 -16.52 -15.19
C VAL A 253 -24.54 -18.04 -15.32
N ILE A 254 -24.33 -18.78 -14.23
CA ILE A 254 -24.21 -20.24 -14.26
C ILE A 254 -25.47 -20.89 -14.85
N ALA A 255 -26.66 -20.40 -14.50
CA ALA A 255 -27.93 -20.97 -14.94
C ALA A 255 -28.29 -20.60 -16.41
N ALA A 256 -28.09 -19.34 -16.81
CA ALA A 256 -28.55 -18.82 -18.10
C ALA A 256 -27.49 -18.93 -19.21
N PHE A 257 -26.21 -19.02 -18.87
CA PHE A 257 -25.12 -19.01 -19.86
C PHE A 257 -25.16 -20.17 -20.86
N PRO A 258 -25.46 -21.44 -20.49
CA PRO A 258 -25.53 -22.52 -21.47
C PRO A 258 -26.57 -22.28 -22.57
N ALA A 259 -27.77 -21.80 -22.19
CA ALA A 259 -28.83 -21.44 -23.13
C ALA A 259 -28.45 -20.23 -23.99
N HIS A 260 -27.81 -19.23 -23.38
CA HIS A 260 -27.33 -18.03 -24.07
C HIS A 260 -26.24 -18.35 -25.11
N PHE A 261 -25.27 -19.20 -24.75
CA PHE A 261 -24.20 -19.66 -25.63
C PHE A 261 -24.75 -20.35 -26.88
N LYS A 262 -25.71 -21.26 -26.69
CA LYS A 262 -26.39 -21.96 -27.79
C LYS A 262 -27.14 -20.99 -28.71
N SER A 263 -27.78 -19.96 -28.13
CA SER A 263 -28.49 -18.93 -28.90
C SER A 263 -27.57 -18.05 -29.74
N LEU A 264 -26.36 -17.73 -29.27
CA LEU A 264 -25.44 -16.80 -29.95
C LEU A 264 -24.50 -17.47 -30.95
N THR A 265 -24.08 -18.70 -30.66
CA THR A 265 -23.04 -19.41 -31.45
C THR A 265 -23.60 -20.54 -32.30
N HIS A 266 -24.88 -20.90 -32.12
CA HIS A 266 -25.52 -22.09 -32.70
C HIS A 266 -24.78 -23.40 -32.41
N SER A 267 -23.85 -23.41 -31.45
CA SER A 267 -23.09 -24.59 -31.02
C SER A 267 -23.59 -25.09 -29.67
N ASP A 268 -23.63 -26.40 -29.49
CA ASP A 268 -24.04 -27.11 -28.28
C ASP A 268 -22.85 -27.80 -27.57
N ASN A 269 -21.63 -27.35 -27.83
CA ASN A 269 -20.43 -27.92 -27.23
C ASN A 269 -20.39 -27.66 -25.71
N VAL A 270 -20.90 -28.63 -24.94
CA VAL A 270 -20.98 -28.60 -23.48
C VAL A 270 -19.61 -28.42 -22.82
N MET A 271 -18.58 -29.08 -23.35
CA MET A 271 -17.21 -28.96 -22.84
C MET A 271 -16.69 -27.53 -22.95
N LEU A 272 -16.96 -26.85 -24.07
CA LEU A 272 -16.57 -25.46 -24.28
C LEU A 272 -17.32 -24.52 -23.33
N ILE A 273 -18.63 -24.72 -23.14
CA ILE A 273 -19.45 -23.94 -22.19
C ILE A 273 -18.89 -24.08 -20.76
N GLN A 274 -18.62 -25.31 -20.33
CA GLN A 274 -18.06 -25.58 -19.00
C GLN A 274 -16.65 -25.00 -18.85
N THR A 275 -15.82 -25.06 -19.90
CA THR A 275 -14.48 -24.45 -19.90
C THR A 275 -14.56 -22.93 -19.73
N ILE A 276 -15.47 -22.27 -20.46
CA ILE A 276 -15.70 -20.83 -20.32
C ILE A 276 -16.13 -20.50 -18.89
N LEU A 277 -17.10 -21.22 -18.32
CA LEU A 277 -17.54 -20.99 -16.95
C LEU A 277 -16.42 -21.27 -15.93
N ALA A 278 -15.59 -22.30 -16.13
CA ALA A 278 -14.48 -22.65 -15.24
C ALA A 278 -13.40 -21.56 -15.20
N LEU A 279 -13.17 -20.83 -16.31
CA LEU A 279 -12.27 -19.68 -16.35
C LEU A 279 -12.68 -18.57 -15.36
N SER A 280 -13.97 -18.41 -15.09
CA SER A 280 -14.42 -17.45 -14.07
C SER A 280 -13.90 -17.82 -12.68
N ALA A 281 -13.89 -19.09 -12.31
CA ALA A 281 -13.40 -19.51 -11.01
C ALA A 281 -11.87 -19.34 -10.88
N ILE A 282 -11.10 -19.54 -11.97
CA ILE A 282 -9.67 -19.18 -12.00
C ILE A 282 -9.51 -17.66 -11.82
N GLY A 283 -10.34 -16.88 -12.50
CA GLY A 283 -10.45 -15.43 -12.31
C GLY A 283 -10.69 -15.06 -10.85
N ILE A 284 -11.68 -15.67 -10.18
CA ILE A 284 -12.00 -15.40 -8.77
C ILE A 284 -10.80 -15.69 -7.87
N ALA A 285 -10.08 -16.79 -8.09
CA ALA A 285 -8.88 -17.11 -7.31
C ALA A 285 -7.76 -16.05 -7.50
N ALA A 286 -7.52 -15.62 -8.74
CA ALA A 286 -6.55 -14.58 -9.06
C ALA A 286 -6.93 -13.21 -8.45
N GLY A 287 -8.19 -12.80 -8.63
CA GLY A 287 -8.73 -11.55 -8.10
C GLY A 287 -8.73 -11.51 -6.57
N SER A 288 -9.12 -12.61 -5.93
CA SER A 288 -9.12 -12.74 -4.47
C SER A 288 -7.71 -12.67 -3.88
N SER A 289 -6.74 -13.29 -4.55
CA SER A 289 -5.32 -13.21 -4.17
C SER A 289 -4.76 -11.79 -4.30
N MET A 290 -5.13 -11.07 -5.37
CA MET A 290 -4.74 -9.67 -5.55
C MET A 290 -5.37 -8.76 -4.48
N ALA A 291 -6.66 -8.90 -4.21
CA ALA A 291 -7.37 -8.14 -3.19
C ALA A 291 -6.82 -8.39 -1.79
N GLY A 292 -6.54 -9.66 -1.44
CA GLY A 292 -5.88 -10.01 -0.18
C GLY A 292 -4.48 -9.41 -0.05
N ASN A 293 -3.75 -9.25 -1.16
CA ASN A 293 -2.46 -8.58 -1.16
C ASN A 293 -2.57 -7.06 -0.95
N TYR A 294 -3.61 -6.44 -1.49
CA TYR A 294 -3.88 -5.01 -1.31
C TYR A 294 -4.36 -4.71 0.11
N CYS A 295 -5.12 -5.61 0.73
CA CYS A 295 -5.68 -5.47 2.08
C CYS A 295 -4.77 -5.99 3.22
N LYS A 296 -3.44 -5.97 3.05
CA LYS A 296 -2.48 -6.59 4.00
C LYS A 296 -2.39 -5.94 5.40
N LYS A 297 -2.64 -4.63 5.49
CA LYS A 297 -2.49 -3.84 6.74
C LYS A 297 -3.80 -3.20 7.21
N HIS A 298 -4.73 -3.05 6.30
CA HIS A 298 -6.05 -2.46 6.49
C HIS A 298 -6.95 -2.93 5.35
N ILE A 299 -8.25 -2.92 5.58
CA ILE A 299 -9.25 -3.33 4.59
C ILE A 299 -9.48 -2.15 3.63
N GLU A 300 -9.02 -2.31 2.39
CA GLU A 300 -9.07 -1.26 1.37
C GLU A 300 -10.38 -1.37 0.58
N LEU A 301 -11.45 -0.71 1.05
CA LEU A 301 -12.76 -0.76 0.40
C LEU A 301 -12.80 -0.02 -0.95
N GLY A 302 -11.78 0.80 -1.25
CA GLY A 302 -11.70 1.54 -2.51
C GLY A 302 -11.63 0.64 -3.76
N ILE A 303 -11.27 -0.65 -3.62
CA ILE A 303 -11.20 -1.59 -4.75
C ILE A 303 -12.58 -2.11 -5.16
N ILE A 304 -13.61 -1.96 -4.31
CA ILE A 304 -14.96 -2.48 -4.54
C ILE A 304 -15.60 -1.87 -5.81
N PRO A 305 -15.61 -0.54 -6.04
CA PRO A 305 -16.17 0.02 -7.26
C PRO A 305 -15.46 -0.46 -8.54
N PHE A 306 -14.15 -0.74 -8.49
CA PHE A 306 -13.42 -1.32 -9.62
C PHE A 306 -13.89 -2.75 -9.90
N GLY A 307 -14.09 -3.56 -8.86
CA GLY A 307 -14.71 -4.88 -9.00
C GLY A 307 -16.12 -4.81 -9.59
N ALA A 308 -16.95 -3.87 -9.13
CA ALA A 308 -18.31 -3.69 -9.66
C ALA A 308 -18.31 -3.26 -11.14
N PHE A 309 -17.46 -2.30 -11.53
CA PHE A 309 -17.34 -1.88 -12.92
C PHE A 309 -16.79 -2.99 -13.83
N GLY A 310 -15.81 -3.75 -13.34
CA GLY A 310 -15.28 -4.91 -14.06
C GLY A 310 -16.33 -6.02 -14.26
N LEU A 311 -17.17 -6.28 -13.25
CA LEU A 311 -18.31 -7.19 -13.36
C LEU A 311 -19.33 -6.70 -14.40
N PHE A 312 -19.70 -5.41 -14.36
CA PHE A 312 -20.57 -4.78 -15.36
C PHE A 312 -20.02 -4.94 -16.78
N ALA A 313 -18.77 -4.55 -17.01
CA ALA A 313 -18.14 -4.65 -18.33
C ALA A 313 -18.07 -6.09 -18.82
N SER A 314 -17.74 -7.04 -17.94
CA SER A 314 -17.67 -8.46 -18.29
C SER A 314 -19.04 -9.03 -18.67
N LEU A 315 -20.11 -8.66 -17.96
CA LEU A 315 -21.48 -9.06 -18.30
C LEU A 315 -21.96 -8.44 -19.62
N MET A 316 -21.60 -7.19 -19.91
CA MET A 316 -21.88 -6.55 -21.21
C MET A 316 -21.21 -7.30 -22.35
N VAL A 317 -19.95 -7.73 -22.17
CA VAL A 317 -19.26 -8.55 -23.17
C VAL A 317 -19.89 -9.92 -23.28
N LEU A 318 -20.22 -10.60 -22.18
CA LEU A 318 -20.89 -11.90 -22.21
C LEU A 318 -22.25 -11.84 -22.92
N ALA A 319 -23.00 -10.75 -22.77
CA ALA A 319 -24.30 -10.57 -23.41
C ALA A 319 -24.25 -10.44 -24.94
N ASN A 320 -23.11 -10.00 -25.50
CA ASN A 320 -22.99 -9.59 -26.91
C ASN A 320 -21.88 -10.31 -27.68
N ALA A 321 -20.98 -11.05 -27.01
CA ALA A 321 -19.85 -11.69 -27.68
C ALA A 321 -20.32 -12.91 -28.47
N HIS A 322 -20.00 -12.96 -29.77
CA HIS A 322 -20.31 -14.11 -30.64
C HIS A 322 -19.17 -15.13 -30.75
N THR A 323 -17.99 -14.83 -30.19
CA THR A 323 -16.80 -15.71 -30.31
C THR A 323 -16.41 -16.31 -28.95
N PRO A 324 -16.04 -17.60 -28.91
CA PRO A 324 -15.61 -18.26 -27.67
C PRO A 324 -14.43 -17.56 -26.98
N PHE A 325 -13.53 -16.92 -27.73
CA PHE A 325 -12.40 -16.17 -27.18
C PHE A 325 -12.86 -15.00 -26.30
N TRP A 326 -13.75 -14.13 -26.81
CA TRP A 326 -14.26 -12.99 -26.05
C TRP A 326 -15.14 -13.42 -24.88
N MET A 327 -15.92 -14.50 -25.03
CA MET A 327 -16.67 -15.10 -23.92
C MET A 327 -15.74 -15.65 -22.83
N SER A 328 -14.66 -16.33 -23.22
CA SER A 328 -13.64 -16.84 -22.29
C SER A 328 -12.93 -15.73 -21.53
N ALA A 329 -12.51 -14.68 -22.24
CA ALA A 329 -11.89 -13.50 -21.64
C ALA A 329 -12.85 -12.80 -20.69
N ALA A 330 -14.11 -12.58 -21.10
CA ALA A 330 -15.13 -11.96 -20.27
C ALA A 330 -15.44 -12.80 -19.03
N SER A 331 -15.52 -14.13 -19.15
CA SER A 331 -15.71 -15.02 -18.00
C SER A 331 -14.55 -14.94 -17.00
N PHE A 332 -13.30 -14.95 -17.48
CA PHE A 332 -12.13 -14.74 -16.62
C PHE A 332 -12.18 -13.39 -15.91
N PHE A 333 -12.47 -12.29 -16.62
CA PHE A 333 -12.54 -10.94 -16.04
C PHE A 333 -13.75 -10.75 -15.11
N PHE A 334 -14.87 -11.43 -15.39
CA PHE A 334 -16.01 -11.51 -14.48
C PHE A 334 -15.57 -12.11 -13.15
N GLY A 335 -14.88 -13.25 -13.22
CA GLY A 335 -14.31 -13.91 -12.06
C GLY A 335 -13.30 -13.05 -11.31
N PHE A 336 -12.33 -12.48 -12.02
CA PHE A 336 -11.28 -11.62 -11.46
C PHE A 336 -11.87 -10.41 -10.73
N SER A 337 -12.83 -9.74 -11.36
CA SER A 337 -13.53 -8.60 -10.78
C SER A 337 -14.38 -9.02 -9.57
N GLY A 338 -15.02 -10.19 -9.63
CA GLY A 338 -15.71 -10.82 -8.51
C GLY A 338 -14.81 -11.07 -7.31
N GLY A 339 -13.63 -11.65 -7.53
CA GLY A 339 -12.62 -11.85 -6.48
C GLY A 339 -12.16 -10.55 -5.80
N ILE A 340 -11.98 -9.49 -6.59
CA ILE A 340 -11.66 -8.15 -6.06
C ILE A 340 -12.81 -7.59 -5.23
N PHE A 341 -14.04 -7.87 -5.64
CA PHE A 341 -15.24 -7.36 -5.03
C PHE A 341 -15.57 -8.07 -3.70
N ILE A 342 -15.53 -9.40 -3.64
CA ILE A 342 -16.00 -10.18 -2.48
C ILE A 342 -15.06 -10.14 -1.27
N VAL A 343 -13.74 -10.14 -1.48
CA VAL A 343 -12.74 -10.19 -0.40
C VAL A 343 -12.84 -9.02 0.58
N PRO A 344 -12.83 -7.75 0.13
CA PRO A 344 -12.95 -6.62 1.03
C PRO A 344 -14.32 -6.60 1.73
N LEU A 345 -15.42 -6.97 1.06
CA LEU A 345 -16.76 -7.01 1.66
C LEU A 345 -16.84 -8.02 2.81
N ASN A 346 -16.35 -9.25 2.61
CA ASN A 346 -16.30 -10.29 3.64
C ASN A 346 -15.43 -9.87 4.83
N ALA A 347 -14.24 -9.33 4.56
CA ALA A 347 -13.34 -8.83 5.60
C ALA A 347 -13.99 -7.70 6.41
N ASN A 348 -14.77 -6.84 5.76
CA ASN A 348 -15.39 -5.67 6.39
C ASN A 348 -16.57 -6.04 7.29
N ILE A 349 -17.39 -7.01 6.90
CA ILE A 349 -18.43 -7.58 7.77
C ILE A 349 -17.80 -8.11 9.06
N GLN A 350 -16.71 -8.89 8.95
CA GLN A 350 -15.99 -9.40 10.12
C GLN A 350 -15.33 -8.28 10.94
N PHE A 351 -14.87 -7.22 10.30
CA PHE A 351 -14.22 -6.11 10.98
C PHE A 351 -15.21 -5.32 11.86
N PHE A 352 -16.32 -4.84 11.29
CA PHE A 352 -17.32 -4.02 11.99
C PHE A 352 -18.19 -4.79 12.98
N THR A 353 -18.21 -6.11 12.88
CA THR A 353 -19.02 -6.93 13.78
C THR A 353 -18.30 -7.18 15.10
N ALA A 354 -18.95 -6.81 16.20
CA ALA A 354 -18.52 -7.16 17.56
C ALA A 354 -18.47 -8.68 17.74
N GLU A 355 -17.50 -9.18 18.51
CA GLU A 355 -17.30 -10.62 18.69
C GLU A 355 -18.53 -11.34 19.25
N GLU A 356 -19.31 -10.67 20.09
CA GLU A 356 -20.50 -11.22 20.74
C GLU A 356 -21.62 -11.63 19.77
N ARG A 357 -21.69 -10.96 18.62
CA ARG A 357 -22.78 -11.11 17.64
C ARG A 357 -22.33 -11.61 16.27
N MET A 358 -21.06 -12.00 16.15
CA MET A 358 -20.45 -12.42 14.88
C MET A 358 -21.18 -13.59 14.23
N GLY A 359 -21.60 -14.59 15.02
CA GLY A 359 -22.28 -15.78 14.50
C GLY A 359 -23.60 -15.43 13.84
N ARG A 360 -24.47 -14.68 14.55
CA ARG A 360 -25.75 -14.19 14.02
C ARG A 360 -25.60 -13.29 12.81
N VAL A 361 -24.62 -12.37 12.79
CA VAL A 361 -24.42 -11.45 11.67
C VAL A 361 -23.93 -12.18 10.43
N LEU A 362 -22.95 -13.08 10.55
CA LEU A 362 -22.47 -13.88 9.40
C LEU A 362 -23.55 -14.81 8.87
N ALA A 363 -24.30 -15.46 9.76
CA ALA A 363 -25.43 -16.29 9.37
C ALA A 363 -26.52 -15.45 8.68
N GLY A 364 -26.77 -14.22 9.14
CA GLY A 364 -27.76 -13.32 8.54
C GLY A 364 -27.33 -12.79 7.18
N SER A 365 -26.04 -12.54 7.02
CA SER A 365 -25.45 -12.22 5.72
C SER A 365 -25.60 -13.38 4.74
N ASN A 366 -25.32 -14.61 5.16
CA ASN A 366 -25.50 -15.80 4.33
C ASN A 366 -26.97 -16.00 3.94
N PHE A 367 -27.91 -15.79 4.87
CA PHE A 367 -29.34 -15.85 4.57
C PHE A 367 -29.73 -14.87 3.45
N ILE A 368 -29.33 -13.59 3.56
CA ILE A 368 -29.65 -12.57 2.55
C ILE A 368 -29.03 -12.94 1.19
N GLN A 369 -27.80 -13.43 1.16
CA GLN A 369 -27.15 -13.87 -0.08
C GLN A 369 -27.91 -15.02 -0.75
N ASN A 370 -28.28 -16.06 0.00
CA ASN A 370 -29.04 -17.20 -0.53
C ASN A 370 -30.43 -16.80 -1.00
N PHE A 371 -31.11 -15.92 -0.27
CA PHE A 371 -32.41 -15.38 -0.69
C PHE A 371 -32.31 -14.64 -2.03
N PHE A 372 -31.30 -13.79 -2.21
CA PHE A 372 -31.07 -13.09 -3.48
C PHE A 372 -30.73 -14.03 -4.63
N MET A 373 -29.95 -15.09 -4.39
CA MET A 373 -29.68 -16.12 -5.41
C MET A 373 -30.96 -16.81 -5.90
N VAL A 374 -31.84 -17.23 -4.97
CA VAL A 374 -33.13 -17.85 -5.32
C VAL A 374 -34.05 -16.85 -6.02
N LEU A 375 -34.10 -15.59 -5.54
CA LEU A 375 -34.92 -14.54 -6.14
C LEU A 375 -34.49 -14.24 -7.58
N PHE A 376 -33.20 -14.11 -7.86
CA PHE A 376 -32.70 -13.83 -9.21
C PHE A 376 -32.94 -15.00 -10.16
N LEU A 377 -32.81 -16.24 -9.68
CA LEU A 377 -33.15 -17.42 -10.46
C LEU A 377 -34.65 -17.45 -10.80
N ALA A 378 -35.52 -17.16 -9.83
CA ALA A 378 -36.96 -17.07 -10.06
C ALA A 378 -37.32 -15.96 -11.05
N ILE A 379 -36.72 -14.77 -10.93
CA ILE A 379 -36.88 -13.67 -11.89
C ILE A 379 -36.44 -14.11 -13.28
N ALA A 380 -35.30 -14.80 -13.42
CA ALA A 380 -34.82 -15.29 -14.70
C ALA A 380 -35.80 -16.27 -15.35
N ILE A 381 -36.35 -17.22 -14.58
CA ILE A 381 -37.36 -18.17 -15.05
C ILE A 381 -38.62 -17.42 -15.53
N ILE A 382 -39.07 -16.41 -14.78
CA ILE A 382 -40.22 -15.59 -15.15
C ILE A 382 -39.95 -14.83 -16.46
N LEU A 383 -38.78 -14.19 -16.59
CA LEU A 383 -38.40 -13.45 -17.80
C LEU A 383 -38.33 -14.37 -19.03
N VAL A 384 -37.76 -15.57 -18.89
CA VAL A 384 -37.76 -16.58 -19.96
C VAL A 384 -39.18 -16.98 -20.36
N ARG A 385 -40.10 -17.10 -19.39
CA ARG A 385 -41.53 -17.39 -19.68
C ARG A 385 -42.24 -16.26 -20.42
N PHE A 386 -41.78 -15.02 -20.27
CA PHE A 386 -42.23 -13.86 -21.06
C PHE A 386 -41.46 -13.70 -22.39
N ALA A 387 -40.71 -14.70 -22.83
CA ALA A 387 -39.93 -14.70 -24.06
C ALA A 387 -38.87 -13.56 -24.15
N VAL A 388 -38.39 -13.08 -22.99
CA VAL A 388 -37.27 -12.13 -22.93
C VAL A 388 -36.00 -12.82 -23.41
N ALA A 389 -35.23 -12.15 -24.28
CA ALA A 389 -34.04 -12.75 -24.85
C ALA A 389 -32.96 -12.95 -23.77
N SER A 390 -32.20 -14.04 -23.86
CA SER A 390 -31.14 -14.36 -22.90
C SER A 390 -30.09 -13.24 -22.79
N GLY A 391 -29.75 -12.56 -23.90
CA GLY A 391 -28.86 -11.39 -23.88
C GLY A 391 -29.39 -10.23 -23.04
N GLU A 392 -30.71 -9.96 -23.09
CA GLU A 392 -31.35 -8.90 -22.30
C GLU A 392 -31.28 -9.22 -20.80
N ILE A 393 -31.39 -10.50 -20.42
CA ILE A 393 -31.23 -10.94 -19.03
C ILE A 393 -29.81 -10.62 -18.51
N PHE A 394 -28.77 -10.86 -19.31
CA PHE A 394 -27.39 -10.48 -18.95
C PHE A 394 -27.21 -8.95 -18.89
N VAL A 395 -27.87 -8.21 -19.78
CA VAL A 395 -27.84 -6.73 -19.76
C VAL A 395 -28.48 -6.17 -18.49
N MET A 396 -29.66 -6.68 -18.12
CA MET A 396 -30.35 -6.30 -16.89
C MET A 396 -29.48 -6.60 -15.66
N ALA A 397 -28.86 -7.79 -15.62
CA ALA A 397 -27.95 -8.16 -14.54
C ALA A 397 -26.76 -7.21 -14.43
N ALA A 398 -26.16 -6.82 -15.57
CA ALA A 398 -25.07 -5.86 -15.59
C ALA A 398 -25.50 -4.49 -15.04
N LEU A 399 -26.67 -3.98 -15.44
CA LEU A 399 -27.20 -2.72 -14.95
C LEU A 399 -27.44 -2.76 -13.43
N CYS A 400 -27.94 -3.87 -12.89
CA CYS A 400 -28.07 -4.05 -11.44
C CYS A 400 -26.72 -3.96 -10.72
N VAL A 401 -25.67 -4.57 -11.28
CA VAL A 401 -24.30 -4.47 -10.73
C VAL A 401 -23.76 -3.05 -10.82
N LEU A 402 -24.01 -2.34 -11.93
CA LEU A 402 -23.58 -0.95 -12.11
C LEU A 402 -24.23 -0.02 -11.07
N ILE A 403 -25.54 -0.16 -10.85
CA ILE A 403 -26.29 0.60 -9.83
C ILE A 403 -25.70 0.32 -8.44
N CYS A 404 -25.44 -0.95 -8.12
CA CYS A 404 -24.79 -1.35 -6.87
C CYS A 404 -23.40 -0.70 -6.71
N GLY A 405 -22.60 -0.71 -7.79
CA GLY A 405 -21.26 -0.09 -7.82
C GLY A 405 -21.29 1.42 -7.61
N ILE A 406 -22.19 2.14 -8.28
CA ILE A 406 -22.38 3.59 -8.14
C ILE A 406 -22.81 3.93 -6.72
N PHE A 407 -23.75 3.17 -6.16
CA PHE A 407 -24.19 3.35 -4.78
C PHE A 407 -23.04 3.12 -3.80
N GLY A 408 -22.27 2.04 -3.95
CA GLY A 408 -21.08 1.77 -3.13
C GLY A 408 -20.03 2.89 -3.19
N ALA A 409 -19.75 3.41 -4.40
CA ALA A 409 -18.81 4.51 -4.59
C ALA A 409 -19.27 5.81 -3.88
N LYS A 410 -20.58 6.09 -3.86
CA LYS A 410 -21.14 7.27 -3.18
C LYS A 410 -21.00 7.22 -1.66
N TYR A 411 -21.04 6.03 -1.06
CA TYR A 411 -20.91 5.87 0.40
C TYR A 411 -19.45 5.87 0.89
N LEU A 412 -18.49 5.51 0.04
CA LEU A 412 -17.06 5.45 0.39
C LEU A 412 -16.18 6.30 -0.55
N PRO A 413 -16.49 7.61 -0.71
CA PRO A 413 -15.86 8.44 -1.73
C PRO A 413 -14.36 8.63 -1.47
N HIS A 414 -13.95 8.78 -0.22
CA HIS A 414 -12.54 8.98 0.13
C HIS A 414 -11.66 7.78 -0.23
N LEU A 415 -12.16 6.56 -0.06
CA LEU A 415 -11.41 5.33 -0.40
C LEU A 415 -11.34 5.14 -1.92
N PHE A 416 -12.42 5.46 -2.65
CA PHE A 416 -12.41 5.42 -4.10
C PHE A 416 -11.43 6.43 -4.72
N VAL A 417 -11.50 7.70 -4.27
CA VAL A 417 -10.56 8.74 -4.69
C VAL A 417 -9.13 8.38 -4.32
N ARG A 418 -8.91 7.71 -3.18
CA ARG A 418 -7.58 7.26 -2.79
C ARG A 418 -6.95 6.30 -3.78
N ILE A 419 -7.70 5.31 -4.23
CA ILE A 419 -7.19 4.37 -5.24
C ILE A 419 -7.01 5.03 -6.59
N LEU A 420 -7.89 5.96 -6.96
CA LEU A 420 -7.75 6.70 -8.21
C LEU A 420 -6.51 7.61 -8.20
N MET A 421 -6.28 8.36 -7.11
CA MET A 421 -5.24 9.40 -7.02
C MET A 421 -3.85 8.89 -6.64
N LEU A 422 -3.76 7.80 -5.87
CA LEU A 422 -2.48 7.29 -5.38
C LEU A 422 -1.51 6.88 -6.52
N PRO A 423 -1.95 6.25 -7.63
CA PRO A 423 -1.10 6.00 -8.80
C PRO A 423 -0.52 7.30 -9.38
N PHE A 424 -1.34 8.33 -9.59
CA PHE A 424 -0.89 9.62 -10.12
C PHE A 424 0.15 10.28 -9.20
N LEU A 425 -0.07 10.25 -7.88
CA LEU A 425 0.94 10.72 -6.93
C LEU A 425 2.22 9.89 -6.97
N LYS A 426 2.13 8.56 -7.12
CA LYS A 426 3.31 7.68 -7.23
C LYS A 426 4.09 7.86 -8.53
N VAL A 427 3.48 8.43 -9.58
CA VAL A 427 4.19 8.83 -10.80
C VAL A 427 5.18 9.96 -10.47
N GLY A 428 4.76 11.01 -9.78
CA GLY A 428 5.62 12.15 -9.43
C GLY A 428 6.46 12.00 -8.15
N TYR A 429 5.95 11.27 -7.16
CA TYR A 429 6.49 11.23 -5.80
C TYR A 429 6.78 9.81 -5.31
N LYS A 430 7.83 9.68 -4.49
CA LYS A 430 8.05 8.47 -3.67
C LYS A 430 7.30 8.63 -2.35
N VAL A 431 6.03 8.23 -2.34
CA VAL A 431 5.13 8.36 -1.18
C VAL A 431 5.49 7.35 -0.09
N SER A 432 5.70 7.82 1.14
CA SER A 432 5.89 7.00 2.34
C SER A 432 4.99 7.52 3.45
N VAL A 433 4.35 6.60 4.18
CA VAL A 433 3.49 6.96 5.32
C VAL A 433 3.99 6.19 6.54
N ASP A 434 4.20 6.90 7.64
CA ASP A 434 4.69 6.36 8.92
C ASP A 434 3.66 6.65 10.03
N GLY A 435 3.51 5.73 11.00
CA GLY A 435 2.70 5.95 12.20
C GLY A 435 1.18 5.88 11.99
N ILE A 436 0.70 5.22 10.92
CA ILE A 436 -0.73 5.05 10.64
C ILE A 436 -1.46 4.41 11.82
N GLU A 437 -0.79 3.48 12.50
CA GLU A 437 -1.23 2.79 13.71
C GLU A 437 -1.58 3.73 14.87
N ASN A 438 -1.06 4.96 14.87
CA ASN A 438 -1.35 5.95 15.90
C ASN A 438 -2.69 6.65 15.68
N ILE A 439 -3.35 6.49 14.54
CA ILE A 439 -4.70 7.01 14.32
C ILE A 439 -5.70 6.00 14.89
N PRO A 440 -6.45 6.32 15.96
CA PRO A 440 -7.46 5.42 16.51
C PRO A 440 -8.45 4.96 15.44
N GLN A 441 -8.82 3.68 15.47
CA GLN A 441 -9.77 3.10 14.50
C GLN A 441 -11.21 3.59 14.74
N SER A 442 -11.55 3.95 15.98
CA SER A 442 -12.85 4.46 16.42
C SER A 442 -12.69 5.66 17.36
N GLY A 443 -13.76 6.44 17.54
CA GLY A 443 -13.74 7.66 18.36
C GLY A 443 -13.27 8.89 17.60
N GLY A 444 -13.49 10.06 18.20
CA GLY A 444 -13.17 11.37 17.61
C GLY A 444 -11.66 11.57 17.53
N VAL A 445 -11.16 12.08 16.41
CA VAL A 445 -9.72 12.34 16.24
C VAL A 445 -9.53 13.73 15.63
N LEU A 446 -8.72 14.55 16.29
CA LEU A 446 -8.31 15.85 15.79
C LEU A 446 -6.88 15.77 15.25
N LEU A 447 -6.74 15.79 13.92
CA LEU A 447 -5.45 15.76 13.23
C LEU A 447 -4.89 17.18 13.08
N LEU A 448 -3.72 17.43 13.66
CA LEU A 448 -3.05 18.75 13.64
C LEU A 448 -1.63 18.63 13.11
N GLY A 449 -1.24 19.50 12.17
CA GLY A 449 0.07 19.42 11.55
C GLY A 449 0.46 20.66 10.75
N ASN A 450 1.65 20.62 10.15
CA ASN A 450 2.20 21.73 9.38
C ASN A 450 1.49 21.92 8.03
N HIS A 451 1.53 23.15 7.50
CA HIS A 451 0.89 23.50 6.24
C HIS A 451 1.90 24.06 5.22
N ILE A 452 2.36 23.22 4.30
CA ILE A 452 3.43 23.52 3.34
C ILE A 452 2.91 23.77 1.91
N SER A 453 1.77 23.21 1.52
CA SER A 453 1.30 23.21 0.13
C SER A 453 -0.23 23.30 -0.02
N TRP A 454 -0.70 23.71 -1.20
CA TRP A 454 -2.14 23.76 -1.52
C TRP A 454 -2.83 22.38 -1.51
N ILE A 455 -2.07 21.29 -1.61
CA ILE A 455 -2.59 19.92 -1.70
C ILE A 455 -2.38 19.11 -0.41
N ASP A 456 -1.96 19.76 0.69
CA ASP A 456 -1.67 19.07 1.95
C ASP A 456 -2.86 18.25 2.45
N TRP A 457 -4.06 18.84 2.42
CA TRP A 457 -5.29 18.15 2.83
C TRP A 457 -5.52 16.87 2.03
N ALA A 458 -5.26 16.89 0.72
CA ALA A 458 -5.42 15.73 -0.14
C ALA A 458 -4.36 14.67 0.18
N VAL A 459 -3.10 15.09 0.36
CA VAL A 459 -1.99 14.18 0.71
C VAL A 459 -2.23 13.50 2.05
N VAL A 460 -2.71 14.24 3.06
CA VAL A 460 -3.02 13.69 4.39
C VAL A 460 -4.24 12.77 4.31
N GLN A 461 -5.29 13.14 3.55
CA GLN A 461 -6.43 12.25 3.30
C GLN A 461 -6.03 10.93 2.65
N LEU A 462 -5.09 10.97 1.70
CA LEU A 462 -4.59 9.78 1.00
C LEU A 462 -3.67 8.92 1.89
N ALA A 463 -3.02 9.53 2.88
CA ALA A 463 -2.19 8.85 3.85
C ALA A 463 -3.01 8.21 4.98
N ALA A 464 -4.14 8.83 5.37
CA ALA A 464 -4.98 8.37 6.45
C ALA A 464 -5.97 7.26 6.02
N PRO A 465 -6.25 6.28 6.91
CA PRO A 465 -7.19 5.19 6.64
C PRO A 465 -8.65 5.60 6.85
N ARG A 466 -8.92 6.67 7.61
CA ARG A 466 -10.25 7.20 7.91
C ARG A 466 -10.53 8.45 7.06
N SER A 467 -11.80 8.69 6.74
CA SER A 467 -12.22 9.96 6.11
C SER A 467 -11.94 11.11 7.06
N ILE A 468 -11.28 12.16 6.56
CA ILE A 468 -10.95 13.37 7.31
C ILE A 468 -11.84 14.50 6.82
N ARG A 469 -12.53 15.15 7.75
CA ARG A 469 -13.24 16.41 7.50
C ARG A 469 -12.26 17.54 7.73
N PHE A 470 -11.65 18.04 6.66
CA PHE A 470 -10.78 19.19 6.76
C PHE A 470 -11.59 20.45 7.00
N ALA A 471 -11.07 21.35 7.82
CA ALA A 471 -11.58 22.70 7.84
C ALA A 471 -10.80 23.58 6.85
N MET A 472 -11.54 24.31 6.01
CA MET A 472 -10.99 25.04 4.87
C MET A 472 -11.61 26.43 4.78
N HIS A 473 -10.81 27.44 4.43
CA HIS A 473 -11.32 28.80 4.27
C HIS A 473 -12.37 28.90 3.14
N ARG A 474 -13.44 29.67 3.38
CA ARG A 474 -14.60 29.79 2.46
C ARG A 474 -14.22 30.17 1.03
N SER A 475 -13.24 31.06 0.85
CA SER A 475 -12.81 31.48 -0.50
C SER A 475 -12.35 30.32 -1.39
N TYR A 476 -11.75 29.27 -0.80
CA TYR A 476 -11.36 28.06 -1.52
C TYR A 476 -12.51 27.05 -1.62
N TYR A 477 -13.35 26.98 -0.59
CA TYR A 477 -14.51 26.09 -0.56
C TYR A 477 -15.58 26.45 -1.60
N ASP A 478 -15.79 27.75 -1.84
CA ASP A 478 -16.85 28.25 -2.72
C ASP A 478 -16.48 28.29 -4.21
N LEU A 479 -15.27 27.86 -4.59
CA LEU A 479 -14.88 27.70 -6.00
C LEU A 479 -15.80 26.67 -6.68
N TRP A 480 -16.54 27.09 -7.70
CA TRP A 480 -17.62 26.29 -8.31
C TRP A 480 -17.18 24.89 -8.77
N TYR A 481 -15.96 24.77 -9.31
CA TYR A 481 -15.41 23.52 -9.81
C TYR A 481 -14.86 22.60 -8.70
N LEU A 482 -14.63 23.11 -7.48
CA LEU A 482 -14.22 22.30 -6.32
C LEU A 482 -15.37 22.02 -5.35
N LYS A 483 -16.38 22.89 -5.30
CA LYS A 483 -17.46 22.85 -4.30
C LYS A 483 -18.21 21.52 -4.26
N TRP A 484 -18.50 20.93 -5.43
CA TRP A 484 -19.16 19.63 -5.50
C TRP A 484 -18.26 18.51 -4.93
N PHE A 485 -16.96 18.56 -5.20
CA PHE A 485 -15.97 17.60 -4.68
C PHE A 485 -15.76 17.78 -3.17
N LEU A 486 -15.59 19.01 -2.68
CA LEU A 486 -15.41 19.29 -1.25
C LEU A 486 -16.63 18.92 -0.40
N LYS A 487 -17.85 19.02 -0.97
CA LYS A 487 -19.08 18.51 -0.35
C LYS A 487 -19.06 17.00 -0.15
N ILE A 488 -18.53 16.25 -1.12
CA ILE A 488 -18.40 14.78 -1.02
C ILE A 488 -17.50 14.40 0.17
N PHE A 489 -16.44 15.17 0.42
CA PHE A 489 -15.52 14.99 1.55
C PHE A 489 -16.01 15.64 2.86
N ARG A 490 -17.20 16.23 2.86
CA ARG A 490 -17.81 16.89 4.02
C ARG A 490 -16.88 17.92 4.70
N VAL A 491 -16.12 18.66 3.89
CA VAL A 491 -15.21 19.72 4.33
C VAL A 491 -15.98 20.79 5.11
N ILE A 492 -15.39 21.30 6.19
CA ILE A 492 -15.99 22.30 7.09
C ILE A 492 -15.53 23.70 6.65
N PRO A 493 -16.39 24.54 6.07
CA PRO A 493 -16.01 25.88 5.64
C PRO A 493 -15.82 26.82 6.84
N ILE A 494 -14.67 27.49 6.93
CA ILE A 494 -14.36 28.52 7.93
C ILE A 494 -14.33 29.91 7.27
N GLY A 495 -14.96 30.91 7.88
CA GLY A 495 -14.87 32.32 7.45
C GLY A 495 -13.54 32.98 7.86
N ALA A 496 -13.33 34.22 7.45
CA ALA A 496 -12.21 35.03 7.96
C ALA A 496 -12.50 35.41 9.42
N GLY A 497 -11.86 34.71 10.37
CA GLY A 497 -12.03 34.90 11.82
C GLY A 497 -12.58 33.67 12.55
N VAL A 498 -12.66 33.76 13.89
CA VAL A 498 -13.19 32.68 14.75
C VAL A 498 -14.72 32.61 14.60
N SER A 499 -15.21 31.86 13.62
CA SER A 499 -16.65 31.62 13.49
C SER A 499 -17.11 30.58 14.50
N LYS A 500 -17.93 30.99 15.48
CA LYS A 500 -18.56 30.09 16.48
C LYS A 500 -19.20 28.85 15.83
N SER A 501 -19.82 29.01 14.65
CA SER A 501 -20.46 27.92 13.91
C SER A 501 -19.49 26.84 13.40
N ALA A 502 -18.28 27.21 12.97
CA ALA A 502 -17.27 26.24 12.54
C ALA A 502 -16.70 25.46 13.72
N ILE A 503 -16.47 26.13 14.86
CA ILE A 503 -16.05 25.47 16.10
C ILE A 503 -17.11 24.45 16.53
N GLU A 504 -18.38 24.81 16.51
CA GLU A 504 -19.47 23.88 16.86
C GLU A 504 -19.53 22.69 15.90
N SER A 505 -19.39 22.94 14.59
CA SER A 505 -19.39 21.87 13.58
C SER A 505 -18.21 20.90 13.77
N ILE A 506 -17.04 21.40 14.17
CA ILE A 506 -15.88 20.56 14.49
C ILE A 506 -16.16 19.75 15.76
N ARG A 507 -16.71 20.37 16.82
CA ARG A 507 -17.05 19.70 18.08
C ARG A 507 -18.06 18.58 17.85
N GLU A 508 -19.12 18.85 17.09
CA GLU A 508 -20.15 17.87 16.74
C GLU A 508 -19.55 16.69 15.95
N ALA A 509 -18.68 16.96 14.96
CA ALA A 509 -18.00 15.92 14.20
C ALA A 509 -17.11 15.04 15.11
N LEU A 510 -16.36 15.64 16.03
CA LEU A 510 -15.52 14.92 16.99
C LEU A 510 -16.36 14.05 17.94
N ASN A 511 -17.47 14.58 18.47
CA ASN A 511 -18.39 13.84 19.35
C ASN A 511 -19.12 12.69 18.61
N ASN A 512 -19.39 12.85 17.32
CA ASN A 512 -19.88 11.78 16.45
C ASN A 512 -18.82 10.71 16.13
N GLY A 513 -17.61 10.85 16.67
CA GLY A 513 -16.52 9.90 16.46
C GLY A 513 -15.88 10.04 15.08
N GLU A 514 -15.97 11.19 14.42
CA GLU A 514 -15.34 11.44 13.12
C GLU A 514 -13.90 11.99 13.27
N VAL A 515 -13.15 12.00 12.17
CA VAL A 515 -11.80 12.59 12.12
C VAL A 515 -11.89 13.98 11.51
N VAL A 516 -11.37 14.98 12.24
CA VAL A 516 -11.29 16.37 11.77
C VAL A 516 -9.83 16.74 11.56
N GLY A 517 -9.50 17.33 10.42
CA GLY A 517 -8.15 17.80 10.09
C GLY A 517 -8.07 19.32 10.11
N LEU A 518 -7.11 19.88 10.84
CA LEU A 518 -6.83 21.31 10.87
C LEU A 518 -5.34 21.58 10.68
N PHE A 519 -5.06 22.72 10.06
CA PHE A 519 -3.73 23.29 9.94
C PHE A 519 -3.63 24.49 10.90
N PRO A 520 -3.12 24.30 12.14
CA PRO A 520 -3.12 25.34 13.16
C PRO A 520 -2.27 26.58 12.81
N GLU A 521 -1.40 26.54 11.78
CA GLU A 521 -0.67 27.71 11.26
C GLU A 521 -1.62 28.76 10.61
N GLY A 522 -2.81 28.35 10.17
CA GLY A 522 -3.82 29.22 9.56
C GLY A 522 -3.51 29.71 8.14
N HIS A 523 -2.29 29.49 7.65
CA HIS A 523 -1.85 29.86 6.30
C HIS A 523 -0.86 28.83 5.75
N ILE A 524 -0.65 28.83 4.43
CA ILE A 524 0.38 28.00 3.80
C ILE A 524 1.74 28.64 4.04
N SER A 525 2.71 27.87 4.53
CA SER A 525 4.06 28.31 4.85
C SER A 525 4.71 29.11 3.73
N TYR A 526 5.38 30.20 4.09
CA TYR A 526 6.11 31.09 3.18
C TYR A 526 7.58 30.69 3.01
N ASN A 527 8.12 29.89 3.93
CA ASN A 527 9.55 29.52 3.97
C ASN A 527 9.77 28.01 4.21
N GLY A 528 8.71 27.20 4.19
CA GLY A 528 8.77 25.75 4.40
C GLY A 528 8.97 25.32 5.85
N ARG A 529 9.00 26.25 6.81
CA ARG A 529 9.12 25.97 8.25
C ARG A 529 7.76 25.90 8.93
N ILE A 530 7.77 25.23 10.08
CA ILE A 530 6.63 25.20 11.00
C ILE A 530 6.53 26.56 11.68
N ASP A 531 5.40 27.24 11.49
CA ASP A 531 5.14 28.55 12.09
C ASP A 531 4.49 28.43 13.49
N GLU A 532 4.03 29.54 14.06
CA GLU A 532 3.23 29.56 15.28
C GLU A 532 1.87 28.87 15.09
N PHE A 533 1.49 28.05 16.07
CA PHE A 533 0.20 27.34 16.07
C PHE A 533 -0.84 28.18 16.80
N GLN A 534 -1.95 28.47 16.12
CA GLN A 534 -3.06 29.23 16.66
C GLN A 534 -3.93 28.38 17.60
N ALA A 535 -4.42 28.97 18.69
CA ALA A 535 -5.19 28.27 19.73
C ALA A 535 -6.66 27.96 19.35
N GLY A 536 -7.12 28.30 18.14
CA GLY A 536 -8.53 28.15 17.73
C GLY A 536 -9.05 26.70 17.80
N PHE A 537 -8.16 25.72 17.62
CA PHE A 537 -8.53 24.30 17.75
C PHE A 537 -8.80 23.88 19.20
N GLU A 538 -8.20 24.55 20.19
CA GLU A 538 -8.40 24.22 21.62
C GLU A 538 -9.86 24.41 22.03
N LEU A 539 -10.51 25.46 21.52
CA LEU A 539 -11.93 25.74 21.76
C LEU A 539 -12.87 24.71 21.11
N ALA A 540 -12.46 24.17 19.96
CA ALA A 540 -13.23 23.18 19.22
C ALA A 540 -13.08 21.76 19.79
N ALA A 541 -11.93 21.48 20.40
CA ALA A 541 -11.61 20.21 21.04
C ALA A 541 -12.21 20.11 22.46
N LYS A 542 -12.48 21.25 23.10
CA LYS A 542 -13.05 21.33 24.46
C LYS A 542 -14.38 20.56 24.56
N ASP A 543 -14.53 19.84 25.67
CA ASP A 543 -15.72 19.04 26.03
C ASP A 543 -16.04 17.92 25.02
N THR A 544 -15.00 17.36 24.39
CA THR A 544 -15.11 16.17 23.52
C THR A 544 -14.32 15.00 24.10
N ASN A 545 -14.75 13.77 23.81
CA ASN A 545 -14.01 12.54 24.14
C ASN A 545 -13.00 12.16 23.03
N ALA A 546 -12.57 13.14 22.23
CA ALA A 546 -11.64 12.92 21.13
C ALA A 546 -10.20 12.79 21.63
N VAL A 547 -9.26 12.52 20.72
CA VAL A 547 -7.82 12.64 20.96
C VAL A 547 -7.17 13.49 19.88
N ILE A 548 -6.06 14.16 20.20
CA ILE A 548 -5.27 14.87 19.19
C ILE A 548 -4.21 13.90 18.64
N VAL A 549 -4.08 13.84 17.32
CA VAL A 549 -3.01 13.10 16.64
C VAL A 549 -2.17 14.10 15.83
N PRO A 550 -0.92 14.38 16.23
CA PRO A 550 -0.05 15.28 15.48
C PRO A 550 0.41 14.60 14.19
N PHE A 551 0.54 15.37 13.10
CA PHE A 551 1.11 14.88 11.85
C PHE A 551 2.13 15.86 11.26
N TYR A 552 3.08 15.32 10.50
CA TYR A 552 4.08 16.11 9.78
C TYR A 552 4.17 15.69 8.31
N ILE A 553 4.07 16.68 7.42
CA ILE A 553 4.20 16.55 5.97
C ILE A 553 5.59 17.02 5.56
N ARG A 554 6.29 16.19 4.78
CA ARG A 554 7.60 16.51 4.20
C ARG A 554 7.62 16.22 2.70
N GLY A 555 8.32 17.06 1.94
CA GLY A 555 8.62 16.83 0.52
C GLY A 555 7.66 17.47 -0.47
N LEU A 556 6.68 18.26 0.01
CA LEU A 556 5.85 19.14 -0.83
C LEU A 556 6.46 20.54 -0.98
N TRP A 557 7.35 20.96 -0.08
CA TRP A 557 8.13 22.19 -0.27
C TRP A 557 9.08 22.02 -1.46
N GLY A 558 9.05 22.95 -2.41
CA GLY A 558 9.73 22.81 -3.70
C GLY A 558 8.94 22.02 -4.75
N SER A 559 7.68 21.68 -4.47
CA SER A 559 6.76 21.24 -5.53
C SER A 559 6.10 22.43 -6.24
N THR A 560 5.50 22.16 -7.40
CA THR A 560 4.62 23.11 -8.10
C THR A 560 3.44 23.58 -7.24
N PHE A 561 3.09 22.82 -6.20
CA PHE A 561 2.01 23.12 -5.26
C PHE A 561 2.48 23.88 -4.01
N SER A 562 3.72 24.38 -3.97
CA SER A 562 4.26 25.18 -2.86
C SER A 562 4.60 26.60 -3.29
N ARG A 563 4.81 27.47 -2.28
CA ARG A 563 5.26 28.87 -2.45
C ARG A 563 6.77 29.01 -2.63
N ALA A 564 7.51 27.91 -2.77
CA ALA A 564 8.94 27.96 -2.98
C ALA A 564 9.32 28.69 -4.28
N SER A 565 10.57 29.15 -4.39
CA SER A 565 11.07 29.83 -5.58
C SER A 565 11.05 28.90 -6.80
N GLU A 566 10.91 29.48 -8.00
CA GLU A 566 10.95 28.68 -9.25
C GLU A 566 12.29 27.95 -9.43
N HIS A 567 13.39 28.58 -9.01
CA HIS A 567 14.71 27.93 -9.00
C HIS A 567 14.72 26.68 -8.10
N TYR A 568 14.19 26.80 -6.87
CA TYR A 568 14.14 25.69 -5.94
C TYR A 568 13.21 24.58 -6.44
N LYS A 569 12.04 24.93 -6.99
CA LYS A 569 11.12 23.96 -7.61
C LYS A 569 11.77 23.17 -8.73
N ARG A 570 12.48 23.86 -9.64
CA ARG A 570 13.20 23.23 -10.75
C ARG A 570 14.31 22.32 -10.24
N THR A 571 15.09 22.80 -9.26
CA THR A 571 16.16 22.04 -8.60
C THR A 571 15.64 20.74 -7.99
N ILE A 572 14.51 20.79 -7.28
CA ILE A 572 13.88 19.61 -6.67
C ILE A 572 13.29 18.67 -7.72
N SER A 573 12.57 19.18 -8.72
CA SER A 573 12.01 18.38 -9.83
C SER A 573 13.09 17.61 -10.60
N GLN A 574 14.23 18.26 -10.85
CA GLN A 574 15.38 17.65 -11.54
C GLN A 574 16.16 16.66 -10.66
N ASN A 575 15.93 16.64 -9.34
CA ASN A 575 16.51 15.65 -8.44
C ASN A 575 15.84 14.27 -8.54
N GLY A 576 14.83 14.13 -9.42
CA GLY A 576 14.01 12.94 -9.60
C GLY A 576 12.75 12.99 -8.75
N LYS A 577 12.13 11.83 -8.50
CA LYS A 577 10.91 11.77 -7.67
C LYS A 577 11.19 12.24 -6.25
N SER A 578 10.58 13.36 -5.86
CA SER A 578 10.61 13.87 -4.50
C SER A 578 10.05 12.84 -3.52
N SER A 579 10.73 12.67 -2.38
CA SER A 579 10.24 11.79 -1.31
C SER A 579 9.17 12.53 -0.52
N LEU A 580 7.91 12.23 -0.84
CA LEU A 580 6.75 12.69 -0.09
C LEU A 580 6.55 11.79 1.12
N ARG A 581 6.51 12.39 2.31
CA ARG A 581 6.35 11.65 3.55
C ARG A 581 5.30 12.29 4.44
N VAL A 582 4.39 11.48 4.94
CA VAL A 582 3.43 11.86 5.98
C VAL A 582 3.71 10.99 7.21
N SER A 583 3.98 11.62 8.35
CA SER A 583 4.26 10.93 9.60
C SER A 583 3.19 11.30 10.63
N PHE A 584 2.51 10.31 11.20
CA PHE A 584 1.53 10.50 12.28
C PHE A 584 2.16 10.12 13.62
N GLY A 585 2.11 11.02 14.60
CA GLY A 585 2.64 10.81 15.95
C GLY A 585 1.65 10.12 16.88
N ALA A 586 2.12 9.74 18.06
CA ALA A 586 1.27 9.11 19.07
C ALA A 586 0.12 10.05 19.49
N PRO A 587 -1.07 9.51 19.83
CA PRO A 587 -2.17 10.30 20.36
C PRO A 587 -1.76 11.06 21.63
N ILE A 588 -2.20 12.30 21.74
CA ILE A 588 -2.05 13.14 22.93
C ILE A 588 -3.43 13.60 23.42
N ASP A 589 -3.45 14.10 24.66
CA ASP A 589 -4.68 14.58 25.30
C ASP A 589 -5.35 15.67 24.47
N VAL A 590 -6.69 15.62 24.40
CA VAL A 590 -7.51 16.56 23.62
C VAL A 590 -7.43 18.01 24.11
N ASN A 591 -7.06 18.22 25.38
CA ASN A 591 -6.88 19.54 25.99
C ASN A 591 -5.44 20.06 25.85
N SER A 592 -4.58 19.36 25.09
CA SER A 592 -3.21 19.80 24.84
C SER A 592 -3.19 21.18 24.18
N LYS A 593 -2.31 22.07 24.69
CA LYS A 593 -2.16 23.45 24.22
C LYS A 593 -1.38 23.54 22.92
N ALA A 594 -1.56 24.64 22.18
CA ALA A 594 -0.92 24.90 20.88
C ALA A 594 0.61 24.70 20.89
N HIS A 595 1.31 25.15 21.94
CA HIS A 595 2.76 24.97 22.06
C HIS A 595 3.17 23.49 22.20
N VAL A 596 2.40 22.69 22.95
CA VAL A 596 2.63 21.24 23.10
C VAL A 596 2.43 20.53 21.78
N VAL A 597 1.35 20.86 21.06
CA VAL A 597 1.09 20.27 19.73
C VAL A 597 2.21 20.63 18.76
N LYS A 598 2.66 21.89 18.75
CA LYS A 598 3.79 22.34 17.92
C LYS A 598 5.08 21.59 18.24
N GLU A 599 5.37 21.37 19.53
CA GLU A 599 6.52 20.58 19.98
C GLU A 599 6.45 19.16 19.41
N ARG A 600 5.30 18.47 19.55
CA ARG A 600 5.10 17.12 18.99
C ARG A 600 5.24 17.06 17.47
N VAL A 601 4.71 18.05 16.75
CA VAL A 601 4.89 18.14 15.28
C VAL A 601 6.36 18.40 14.93
N SER A 602 7.08 19.18 15.74
CA SER A 602 8.51 19.43 15.57
C SER A 602 9.35 18.17 15.82
N GLU A 603 9.02 17.38 16.85
CA GLU A 603 9.65 16.07 17.11
C GLU A 603 9.48 15.11 15.92
N LEU A 604 8.27 15.06 15.34
CA LEU A 604 7.99 14.27 14.13
C LEU A 604 8.83 14.71 12.94
N SER A 605 9.13 16.01 12.84
CA SER A 605 10.00 16.53 11.79
C SER A 605 11.40 15.90 11.86
N PHE A 606 11.97 15.72 13.05
CA PHE A 606 13.31 15.12 13.23
C PHE A 606 13.36 13.68 12.73
N PHE A 607 12.34 12.88 13.02
CA PHE A 607 12.24 11.51 12.53
C PHE A 607 12.09 11.45 10.99
N SER A 608 11.23 12.32 10.45
CA SER A 608 11.00 12.44 9.00
C SER A 608 12.28 12.83 8.26
N TRP A 609 13.00 13.84 8.76
CA TRP A 609 14.31 14.26 8.27
C TRP A 609 15.36 13.17 8.38
N GLY A 610 15.44 12.50 9.54
CA GLY A 610 16.39 11.42 9.77
C GLY A 610 16.28 10.30 8.74
N LYS A 611 15.05 9.93 8.33
CA LYS A 611 14.84 8.94 7.26
C LYS A 611 15.13 9.51 5.87
N TYR A 612 14.81 10.77 5.59
CA TYR A 612 15.16 11.41 4.33
C TYR A 612 16.68 11.47 4.11
N LEU A 613 17.44 11.89 5.12
CA LEU A 613 18.90 12.00 5.04
C LEU A 613 19.58 10.66 4.71
N LYS A 614 19.00 9.53 5.13
CA LYS A 614 19.50 8.19 4.77
C LYS A 614 19.32 7.86 3.27
N SER A 615 18.41 8.54 2.58
CA SER A 615 18.16 8.34 1.14
C SER A 615 19.02 9.23 0.23
N LEU A 616 19.76 10.18 0.81
CA LEU A 616 20.62 11.10 0.05
C LEU A 616 21.89 10.40 -0.45
N ARG A 617 22.42 10.90 -1.56
CA ARG A 617 23.75 10.56 -2.06
C ARG A 617 24.77 11.61 -1.61
N PRO A 618 26.07 11.27 -1.53
CA PRO A 618 27.15 12.22 -1.28
C PRO A 618 27.12 13.46 -2.19
N LEU A 619 27.67 14.57 -1.69
CA LEU A 619 27.56 15.90 -2.31
C LEU A 619 28.09 15.96 -3.75
N GLN A 620 29.21 15.28 -4.03
CA GLN A 620 29.82 15.26 -5.35
C GLN A 620 28.85 14.79 -6.45
N TYR A 621 27.89 13.91 -6.12
CA TYR A 621 26.84 13.49 -7.05
C TYR A 621 25.74 14.54 -7.24
N ALA A 622 25.45 15.33 -6.20
CA ALA A 622 24.51 16.44 -6.29
C ALA A 622 25.08 17.58 -7.15
N TRP A 623 26.35 17.93 -6.93
CA TRP A 623 27.11 18.88 -7.73
C TRP A 623 27.19 18.48 -9.21
N LEU A 624 27.68 17.28 -9.53
CA LEU A 624 27.82 16.83 -10.92
C LEU A 624 26.48 16.89 -11.68
N ARG A 625 25.39 16.52 -11.01
CA ARG A 625 24.05 16.61 -11.59
C ARG A 625 23.70 18.06 -11.93
N GLN A 626 23.90 19.01 -11.02
CA GLN A 626 23.62 20.42 -11.32
C GLN A 626 24.51 20.97 -12.42
N ALA A 627 25.80 20.64 -12.38
CA ALA A 627 26.75 21.07 -13.40
C ALA A 627 26.37 20.56 -14.80
N LYS A 628 25.88 19.32 -14.92
CA LYS A 628 25.38 18.74 -16.18
C LYS A 628 24.09 19.35 -16.69
N LEU A 629 23.23 19.87 -15.81
CA LEU A 629 21.95 20.48 -16.19
C LEU A 629 22.13 21.85 -16.83
N SER A 630 23.17 22.59 -16.46
CA SER A 630 23.46 23.90 -17.03
C SER A 630 24.96 24.10 -17.28
N PRO A 631 25.56 23.38 -18.27
CA PRO A 631 27.02 23.35 -18.46
C PRO A 631 27.63 24.73 -18.71
N PHE A 632 26.93 25.62 -19.40
CA PHE A 632 27.44 26.95 -19.76
C PHE A 632 27.11 28.04 -18.72
N LYS A 633 26.40 27.71 -17.64
CA LYS A 633 26.11 28.67 -16.57
C LYS A 633 27.38 28.92 -15.77
N ARG A 634 27.67 30.20 -15.49
CA ARG A 634 28.71 30.62 -14.53
C ARG A 634 28.41 30.04 -13.15
N THR A 635 29.39 29.40 -12.54
CA THR A 635 29.22 28.62 -11.30
C THR A 635 30.06 29.17 -10.15
N ILE A 636 31.27 29.67 -10.44
CA ILE A 636 32.15 30.22 -9.41
C ILE A 636 33.07 31.30 -9.99
N VAL A 637 33.29 32.37 -9.22
CA VAL A 637 34.25 33.45 -9.53
C VAL A 637 35.13 33.71 -8.30
N ASP A 638 36.41 34.01 -8.50
CA ASP A 638 37.30 34.39 -7.39
C ASP A 638 38.01 35.74 -7.58
N SER A 639 38.63 36.22 -6.50
CA SER A 639 39.36 37.49 -6.46
C SER A 639 40.60 37.54 -7.35
N THR A 640 41.03 36.40 -7.92
CA THR A 640 42.16 36.36 -8.87
C THR A 640 41.73 36.66 -10.30
N GLY A 641 40.42 36.80 -10.55
CA GLY A 641 39.83 37.02 -11.86
C GLY A 641 39.43 35.73 -12.57
N LEU A 642 39.59 34.56 -11.94
CA LEU A 642 39.08 33.30 -12.50
C LEU A 642 37.55 33.28 -12.43
N ASN A 643 36.92 32.91 -13.54
CA ASN A 643 35.47 32.84 -13.69
C ASN A 643 35.14 31.57 -14.47
N PHE A 644 34.62 30.55 -13.78
CA PHE A 644 34.32 29.26 -14.39
C PHE A 644 32.82 29.06 -14.60
N THR A 645 32.50 28.49 -15.75
CA THR A 645 31.26 27.79 -16.03
C THR A 645 31.24 26.40 -15.40
N ASN A 646 30.06 25.79 -15.31
CA ASN A 646 29.93 24.40 -14.87
C ASN A 646 30.75 23.41 -15.73
N LEU A 647 30.86 23.66 -17.04
CA LEU A 647 31.63 22.82 -17.96
C LEU A 647 33.13 22.92 -17.64
N GLU A 648 33.64 24.13 -17.43
CA GLU A 648 35.04 24.35 -17.06
C GLU A 648 35.33 23.73 -15.69
N MET A 649 34.45 23.91 -14.72
CA MET A 649 34.57 23.31 -13.39
C MET A 649 34.59 21.78 -13.46
N MET A 650 33.67 21.15 -14.21
CA MET A 650 33.66 19.70 -14.42
C MET A 650 34.95 19.22 -15.07
N SER A 651 35.43 19.93 -16.10
CA SER A 651 36.64 19.59 -16.83
C SER A 651 37.87 19.63 -15.94
N VAL A 652 38.01 20.69 -15.14
CA VAL A 652 39.12 20.87 -14.19
C VAL A 652 39.08 19.79 -13.12
N VAL A 653 37.92 19.49 -12.54
CA VAL A 653 37.79 18.40 -11.56
C VAL A 653 38.20 17.06 -12.17
N MET A 654 37.77 16.73 -13.39
CA MET A 654 38.17 15.48 -14.06
C MET A 654 39.67 15.41 -14.37
N ILE A 655 40.27 16.54 -14.76
CA ILE A 655 41.73 16.66 -14.96
C ILE A 655 42.46 16.43 -13.63
N LEU A 656 42.03 17.09 -12.55
CA LEU A 656 42.61 16.92 -11.23
C LEU A 656 42.50 15.48 -10.75
N ILE A 657 41.37 14.80 -10.95
CA ILE A 657 41.21 13.38 -10.63
C ILE A 657 42.27 12.55 -11.36
N ALA A 658 42.42 12.73 -12.68
CA ALA A 658 43.37 11.96 -13.48
C ALA A 658 44.83 12.23 -13.09
N ARG A 659 45.17 13.48 -12.76
CA ARG A 659 46.56 13.90 -12.49
C ARG A 659 46.99 13.73 -11.05
N LEU A 660 46.07 13.80 -10.09
CA LEU A 660 46.37 13.53 -8.68
C LEU A 660 46.42 12.03 -8.38
N LYS A 661 45.65 11.21 -9.12
CA LYS A 661 45.56 9.76 -8.88
C LYS A 661 46.93 9.08 -8.69
N PRO A 662 47.97 9.29 -9.53
CA PRO A 662 49.27 8.63 -9.34
C PRO A 662 49.96 8.94 -7.99
N TYR A 663 49.68 10.10 -7.40
CA TYR A 663 50.32 10.55 -6.17
C TYR A 663 49.56 10.14 -4.91
N ILE A 664 48.22 10.14 -4.96
CA ILE A 664 47.36 10.01 -3.76
C ILE A 664 46.42 8.79 -3.78
N ASP A 665 46.54 7.85 -4.73
CA ASP A 665 45.62 6.70 -4.81
C ASP A 665 45.67 5.81 -3.56
N ALA A 666 46.86 5.64 -2.98
CA ALA A 666 47.09 4.78 -1.80
C ALA A 666 46.66 5.42 -0.47
N GLU A 667 46.34 6.72 -0.46
CA GLU A 667 46.09 7.49 0.76
C GLU A 667 44.61 7.73 0.96
N GLN A 668 44.12 7.71 2.20
CA GLN A 668 42.71 8.04 2.47
C GLN A 668 42.51 9.52 2.81
N ASN A 669 43.43 10.11 3.56
CA ASN A 669 43.37 11.50 4.01
C ASN A 669 44.34 12.34 3.19
N VAL A 670 43.86 13.43 2.60
CA VAL A 670 44.69 14.32 1.78
C VAL A 670 44.53 15.76 2.26
N GLY A 671 45.65 16.41 2.54
CA GLY A 671 45.67 17.79 3.01
C GLY A 671 45.34 18.77 1.90
N VAL A 672 44.72 19.90 2.26
CA VAL A 672 44.49 21.03 1.36
C VAL A 672 44.85 22.32 2.09
N VAL A 673 45.79 23.07 1.53
CA VAL A 673 46.18 24.43 1.97
C VAL A 673 45.96 25.37 0.80
N MET A 674 44.74 25.87 0.68
CA MET A 674 44.31 26.76 -0.40
C MET A 674 43.35 27.82 0.16
N PRO A 675 43.34 29.04 -0.39
CA PRO A 675 42.35 30.05 -0.04
C PRO A 675 40.99 29.69 -0.65
N SER A 676 39.93 30.35 -0.20
CA SER A 676 38.60 30.33 -0.84
C SER A 676 38.71 30.86 -2.27
N SER A 677 38.86 29.93 -3.21
CA SER A 677 39.20 30.17 -4.61
C SER A 677 38.58 29.10 -5.50
N VAL A 678 38.57 29.35 -6.81
CA VAL A 678 38.07 28.39 -7.80
C VAL A 678 38.84 27.07 -7.70
N MET A 679 40.17 27.14 -7.63
CA MET A 679 41.03 25.94 -7.55
C MET A 679 40.94 25.22 -6.20
N GLY A 680 40.79 25.95 -5.08
CA GLY A 680 40.57 25.33 -3.76
C GLY A 680 39.26 24.55 -3.70
N SER A 681 38.22 25.07 -4.37
CA SER A 681 36.92 24.39 -4.52
C SER A 681 37.02 23.16 -5.43
N ALA A 682 37.75 23.27 -6.55
CA ALA A 682 37.96 22.17 -7.50
C ALA A 682 38.77 21.02 -6.87
N ALA A 683 39.79 21.33 -6.06
CA ALA A 683 40.57 20.34 -5.35
C ALA A 683 39.68 19.53 -4.38
N ASN A 684 38.84 20.19 -3.57
CA ASN A 684 37.92 19.50 -2.66
C ASN A 684 36.92 18.62 -3.42
N LEU A 685 36.34 19.10 -4.52
CA LEU A 685 35.42 18.29 -5.34
C LEU A 685 36.11 17.07 -5.99
N ALA A 686 37.36 17.24 -6.45
CA ALA A 686 38.16 16.15 -6.98
C ALA A 686 38.44 15.08 -5.91
N LEU A 687 38.83 15.48 -4.70
CA LEU A 687 39.04 14.57 -3.57
C LEU A 687 37.75 13.80 -3.21
N PHE A 688 36.60 14.48 -3.14
CA PHE A 688 35.31 13.82 -2.89
C PHE A 688 34.91 12.85 -4.00
N ALA A 689 35.17 13.20 -5.27
CA ALA A 689 34.94 12.30 -6.40
C ALA A 689 35.87 11.08 -6.35
N MET A 690 37.13 11.26 -5.96
CA MET A 690 38.12 10.19 -5.74
C MET A 690 37.85 9.37 -4.47
N GLY A 691 36.82 9.69 -3.68
CA GLY A 691 36.49 9.00 -2.45
C GLY A 691 37.51 9.20 -1.31
N LYS A 692 38.27 10.30 -1.36
CA LYS A 692 39.26 10.69 -0.35
C LYS A 692 38.62 11.61 0.70
N VAL A 693 39.19 11.60 1.91
CA VAL A 693 38.83 12.52 2.99
C VAL A 693 39.68 13.78 2.84
N SER A 694 39.03 14.92 2.56
CA SER A 694 39.75 16.18 2.44
C SER A 694 40.07 16.76 3.82
N VAL A 695 41.30 17.18 4.05
CA VAL A 695 41.73 17.78 5.32
C VAL A 695 42.16 19.21 5.05
N ASN A 696 41.22 20.14 5.17
CA ASN A 696 41.47 21.55 4.92
C ASN A 696 42.20 22.14 6.14
N LEU A 697 43.51 22.38 6.00
CA LEU A 697 44.37 22.83 7.09
C LEU A 697 44.24 24.34 7.30
N ASN A 698 44.15 24.74 8.57
CA ASN A 698 44.06 26.15 8.94
C ASN A 698 45.43 26.82 8.87
N TYR A 699 45.68 27.54 7.78
CA TYR A 699 46.91 28.30 7.55
C TYR A 699 47.03 29.60 8.36
N THR A 700 46.12 29.86 9.31
CA THR A 700 46.27 30.95 10.31
C THR A 700 46.79 30.46 11.66
N LEU A 701 46.98 29.14 11.83
CA LEU A 701 47.61 28.57 13.02
C LEU A 701 49.14 28.76 12.94
N SER A 702 49.81 28.65 14.08
CA SER A 702 51.27 28.54 14.11
C SER A 702 51.75 27.31 13.32
N GLU A 703 52.95 27.38 12.77
CA GLU A 703 53.54 26.30 11.97
C GLU A 703 53.59 24.97 12.74
N GLU A 704 53.95 25.02 14.03
CA GLU A 704 53.97 23.85 14.92
C GLU A 704 52.59 23.18 15.00
N ASN A 705 51.53 23.97 15.14
CA ASN A 705 50.17 23.47 15.19
C ASN A 705 49.73 22.88 13.84
N LEU A 706 50.15 23.46 12.72
CA LEU A 706 49.89 22.93 11.38
C LEU A 706 50.59 21.57 11.16
N ILE A 707 51.84 21.43 11.58
CA ILE A 707 52.59 20.17 11.55
C ILE A 707 51.88 19.13 12.41
N ASN A 708 51.42 19.53 13.61
CA ASN A 708 50.69 18.64 14.50
C ASN A 708 49.36 18.20 13.89
N CYS A 709 48.60 19.11 13.26
CA CYS A 709 47.38 18.76 12.52
C CYS A 709 47.66 17.74 11.40
N ALA A 710 48.71 17.97 10.61
CA ALA A 710 49.09 17.08 9.52
C ALA A 710 49.49 15.69 10.03
N ARG A 711 50.14 15.61 11.20
CA ARG A 711 50.48 14.35 11.87
C ARG A 711 49.23 13.63 12.40
N ILE A 712 48.34 14.34 13.09
CA ILE A 712 47.09 13.80 13.65
C ILE A 712 46.19 13.23 12.55
N ALA A 713 46.13 13.89 11.40
CA ALA A 713 45.33 13.45 10.26
C ALA A 713 46.05 12.47 9.32
N ASP A 714 47.26 12.02 9.64
CA ASP A 714 48.08 11.11 8.84
C ASP A 714 48.26 11.58 7.38
N LEU A 715 48.61 12.85 7.19
CA LEU A 715 48.73 13.47 5.87
C LEU A 715 50.09 13.22 5.26
N LYS A 716 50.18 12.39 4.22
CA LYS A 716 51.43 12.24 3.44
C LYS A 716 51.55 13.33 2.38
N HIS A 717 50.45 13.66 1.70
CA HIS A 717 50.40 14.73 0.72
C HIS A 717 49.43 15.85 1.09
N ILE A 718 49.82 17.09 0.76
CA ILE A 718 49.09 18.33 1.01
C ILE A 718 49.05 19.13 -0.30
N ILE A 719 47.86 19.31 -0.85
CA ILE A 719 47.63 20.05 -2.09
C ILE A 719 47.66 21.55 -1.82
N THR A 720 48.47 22.28 -2.58
CA THR A 720 48.58 23.75 -2.51
C THR A 720 48.94 24.36 -3.87
N SER A 721 49.17 25.68 -3.91
CA SER A 721 49.65 26.38 -5.10
C SER A 721 50.90 27.21 -4.79
N LYS A 722 51.82 27.31 -5.75
CA LYS A 722 53.09 28.04 -5.58
C LYS A 722 52.85 29.49 -5.19
N LYS A 723 51.93 30.14 -5.91
CA LYS A 723 51.52 31.52 -5.66
C LYS A 723 50.95 31.72 -4.25
N PHE A 724 50.27 30.72 -3.68
CA PHE A 724 49.71 30.85 -2.33
C PHE A 724 50.78 30.65 -1.25
N ILE A 725 51.71 29.71 -1.43
CA ILE A 725 52.83 29.52 -0.51
C ILE A 725 53.73 30.77 -0.45
N GLU A 726 54.04 31.39 -1.60
CA GLU A 726 54.78 32.66 -1.62
C GLU A 726 54.06 33.77 -0.85
N LYS A 727 52.72 33.83 -0.97
CA LYS A 727 51.90 34.80 -0.22
C LYS A 727 51.88 34.53 1.28
N LEU A 728 51.93 33.28 1.71
CA LEU A 728 52.04 32.91 3.13
C LEU A 728 53.43 33.23 3.68
N LYS A 729 54.49 32.96 2.90
CA LYS A 729 55.87 33.32 3.25
C LYS A 729 56.05 34.83 3.43
N ALA A 730 55.46 35.63 2.55
CA ALA A 730 55.45 37.09 2.68
C ALA A 730 54.70 37.59 3.93
N ARG A 731 53.87 36.74 4.56
CA ARG A 731 53.15 37.02 5.82
C ARG A 731 53.83 36.42 7.05
N GLY A 732 55.04 35.87 6.89
CA GLY A 732 55.83 35.28 7.99
C GLY A 732 55.58 33.81 8.27
N PHE A 733 54.94 33.06 7.36
CA PHE A 733 54.71 31.62 7.48
C PHE A 733 55.47 30.85 6.39
N ASP A 734 56.58 30.20 6.73
CA ASP A 734 57.43 29.45 5.79
C ASP A 734 57.10 27.96 5.78
N LEU A 735 55.93 27.62 5.24
CA LEU A 735 55.47 26.22 5.16
C LEU A 735 56.37 25.32 4.30
N GLN A 736 57.15 25.91 3.39
CA GLN A 736 58.01 25.13 2.49
C GLN A 736 59.20 24.53 3.23
N SER A 737 59.78 25.23 4.21
CA SER A 737 60.83 24.66 5.06
C SER A 737 60.27 23.68 6.09
N SER A 738 59.06 23.93 6.59
CA SER A 738 58.43 23.11 7.64
C SER A 738 57.83 21.79 7.16
N ILE A 739 57.12 21.77 6.01
CA ILE A 739 56.40 20.58 5.51
C ILE A 739 56.58 20.38 3.98
N GLY A 740 57.65 20.92 3.40
CA GLY A 740 57.88 20.96 1.96
C GLY A 740 57.79 19.61 1.24
N GLU A 741 58.30 18.54 1.85
CA GLU A 741 58.27 17.18 1.27
C GLU A 741 56.85 16.64 1.06
N ARG A 742 55.86 17.20 1.77
CA ARG A 742 54.46 16.79 1.67
C ARG A 742 53.68 17.64 0.66
N LEU A 743 54.25 18.73 0.15
CA LEU A 743 53.52 19.69 -0.70
C LEU A 743 53.41 19.20 -2.14
N LEU A 744 52.16 19.06 -2.62
CA LEU A 744 51.83 18.85 -4.02
C LEU A 744 51.30 20.15 -4.62
N PHE A 745 52.11 20.76 -5.49
CA PHE A 745 51.71 21.99 -6.18
C PHE A 745 50.79 21.69 -7.37
N LEU A 746 49.61 22.32 -7.39
CA LEU A 746 48.65 22.17 -8.47
C LEU A 746 49.24 22.58 -9.83
N GLU A 747 50.15 23.55 -9.85
CA GLU A 747 50.87 23.95 -11.06
C GLU A 747 51.71 22.81 -11.63
N ASP A 748 52.37 22.03 -10.77
CA ASP A 748 53.24 20.92 -11.17
C ASP A 748 52.43 19.70 -11.61
N VAL A 749 51.33 19.42 -10.91
CA VAL A 749 50.34 18.40 -11.30
C VAL A 749 49.69 18.73 -12.65
N ALA A 750 49.56 20.03 -12.97
CA ALA A 750 49.01 20.52 -14.23
C ALA A 750 50.05 20.74 -15.35
N GLN A 751 51.34 20.47 -15.10
CA GLN A 751 52.37 20.60 -16.13
C GLN A 751 52.11 19.62 -17.30
N ASN A 752 52.51 20.05 -18.50
CA ASN A 752 52.36 19.28 -19.74
C ASN A 752 50.90 18.95 -20.15
N LEU A 753 49.90 19.71 -19.66
CA LEU A 753 48.52 19.56 -20.13
C LEU A 753 48.38 20.08 -21.57
N SER A 754 48.22 19.16 -22.52
CA SER A 754 48.02 19.51 -23.92
C SER A 754 46.65 20.19 -24.13
N LYS A 755 46.57 21.12 -25.09
CA LYS A 755 45.27 21.73 -25.49
C LYS A 755 44.26 20.65 -25.93
N LYS A 756 44.73 19.58 -26.56
CA LYS A 756 43.92 18.43 -26.99
C LYS A 756 43.29 17.71 -25.80
N GLU A 757 44.04 17.47 -24.72
CA GLU A 757 43.52 16.84 -23.49
C GLU A 757 42.43 17.68 -22.82
N ARG A 758 42.65 19.00 -22.72
CA ARG A 758 41.65 19.92 -22.15
C ARG A 758 40.35 19.89 -22.94
N LEU A 759 40.45 19.98 -24.27
CA LEU A 759 39.29 19.94 -25.16
C LEU A 759 38.59 18.58 -25.13
N CYS A 760 39.34 17.47 -25.12
CA CYS A 760 38.80 16.13 -25.02
C CYS A 760 38.05 15.92 -23.68
N THR A 761 38.61 16.41 -22.58
CA THR A 761 37.97 16.32 -21.26
C THR A 761 36.70 17.18 -21.20
N ALA A 762 36.73 18.38 -21.75
CA ALA A 762 35.53 19.22 -21.87
C ALA A 762 34.45 18.56 -22.75
N ALA A 763 34.84 17.96 -23.87
CA ALA A 763 33.92 17.19 -24.72
C ALA A 763 33.31 16.01 -23.96
N LYS A 764 34.10 15.25 -23.20
CA LYS A 764 33.61 14.17 -22.32
C LYS A 764 32.64 14.70 -21.27
N ALA A 765 32.99 15.78 -20.57
CA ALA A 765 32.16 16.40 -19.56
C ALA A 765 30.82 16.90 -20.13
N LEU A 766 30.82 17.42 -21.36
CA LEU A 766 29.61 17.90 -22.03
C LEU A 766 28.73 16.76 -22.58
N LEU A 767 29.34 15.81 -23.31
CA LEU A 767 28.62 14.82 -24.11
C LEU A 767 28.26 13.54 -23.34
N LEU A 768 29.13 13.07 -22.42
CA LEU A 768 28.84 11.83 -21.71
C LEU A 768 27.67 11.99 -20.74
N PRO A 769 26.74 11.03 -20.70
CA PRO A 769 25.68 11.03 -19.70
C PRO A 769 26.28 10.89 -18.30
N LYS A 770 25.61 11.52 -17.32
CA LYS A 770 25.99 11.53 -15.90
C LYS A 770 26.46 10.17 -15.37
N PHE A 771 25.74 9.10 -15.68
CA PHE A 771 26.04 7.77 -15.13
C PHE A 771 27.40 7.21 -15.62
N LEU A 772 27.84 7.56 -16.84
CA LEU A 772 29.16 7.19 -17.34
C LEU A 772 30.25 8.03 -16.69
N LEU A 773 30.02 9.32 -16.48
CA LEU A 773 30.97 10.16 -15.74
C LEU A 773 31.15 9.69 -14.30
N GLU A 774 30.05 9.31 -13.63
CA GLU A 774 30.10 8.69 -12.30
C GLU A 774 30.90 7.38 -12.33
N ALA A 775 30.70 6.52 -13.34
CA ALA A 775 31.40 5.24 -13.43
C ALA A 775 32.90 5.40 -13.72
N LEU A 776 33.29 6.39 -14.54
CA LEU A 776 34.68 6.58 -14.99
C LEU A 776 35.54 7.36 -13.98
N TYR A 777 34.96 8.37 -13.31
CA TYR A 777 35.73 9.31 -12.51
C TYR A 777 35.41 9.27 -11.01
N PHE A 778 34.30 8.65 -10.58
CA PHE A 778 33.85 8.71 -9.18
C PHE A 778 34.00 7.36 -8.50
N GLN A 779 34.69 7.35 -7.35
CA GLN A 779 34.69 6.19 -6.46
C GLN A 779 33.35 6.10 -5.73
N LYS A 780 32.80 4.87 -5.61
CA LYS A 780 31.55 4.65 -4.89
C LYS A 780 31.77 4.88 -3.38
N ARG A 781 31.07 5.87 -2.83
CA ARG A 781 31.01 6.15 -1.39
C ARG A 781 29.56 6.24 -0.90
N GLY A 782 29.33 5.78 0.33
CA GLY A 782 28.08 5.92 1.04
C GLY A 782 27.92 7.30 1.66
N ILE A 783 26.68 7.68 1.97
CA ILE A 783 26.41 8.96 2.67
C ILE A 783 27.01 8.99 4.09
N LYS A 784 27.28 7.83 4.69
CA LYS A 784 27.85 7.72 6.04
C LYS A 784 29.37 7.72 6.05
N ASP A 785 30.02 7.69 4.89
CA ASP A 785 31.47 7.68 4.82
C ASP A 785 32.01 9.08 5.15
N ASP A 786 33.22 9.10 5.71
CA ASP A 786 33.94 10.33 6.04
C ASP A 786 34.22 11.14 4.79
N ALA A 787 33.93 12.45 4.85
CA ALA A 787 34.10 13.37 3.73
C ALA A 787 35.25 14.33 3.98
N THR A 788 35.31 14.94 5.17
CA THR A 788 36.34 15.93 5.49
C THR A 788 36.70 15.90 6.97
N ILE A 789 37.94 16.27 7.28
CA ILE A 789 38.40 16.53 8.65
C ILE A 789 38.71 18.03 8.73
N LEU A 790 38.09 18.72 9.69
CA LEU A 790 38.35 20.12 9.98
C LEU A 790 38.92 20.26 11.38
N PHE A 791 39.93 21.11 11.55
CA PHE A 791 40.55 21.34 12.85
C PHE A 791 39.90 22.51 13.57
N SER A 792 39.53 22.29 14.83
CA SER A 792 39.14 23.37 15.74
C SER A 792 40.36 23.85 16.53
N SER A 793 40.51 25.16 16.69
CA SER A 793 41.69 25.76 17.33
C SER A 793 41.80 25.44 18.82
N GLY A 794 40.71 25.06 19.51
CA GLY A 794 40.69 24.87 20.96
C GLY A 794 40.98 26.19 21.71
N SER A 795 40.35 26.40 22.87
CA SER A 795 40.63 27.60 23.65
C SER A 795 41.97 27.55 24.37
N GLU A 796 42.54 26.35 24.64
CA GLU A 796 43.74 26.20 25.50
C GLU A 796 44.61 24.95 25.18
N GLY A 797 44.78 24.52 23.92
CA GLY A 797 45.63 23.35 23.64
C GLY A 797 45.85 22.97 22.17
N THR A 798 46.39 21.77 21.92
CA THR A 798 46.63 21.23 20.57
C THR A 798 45.33 21.08 19.77
N PRO A 799 45.28 21.52 18.49
CA PRO A 799 44.08 21.46 17.67
C PRO A 799 43.47 20.06 17.58
N LYS A 800 42.13 19.97 17.60
CA LYS A 800 41.39 18.71 17.51
C LYS A 800 40.73 18.58 16.14
N GLY A 801 40.94 17.43 15.49
CA GLY A 801 40.30 17.08 14.22
C GLY A 801 38.86 16.62 14.41
N VAL A 802 37.93 17.27 13.71
CA VAL A 802 36.51 16.94 13.69
C VAL A 802 36.19 16.24 12.37
N VAL A 803 35.88 14.96 12.44
CA VAL A 803 35.51 14.14 11.28
C VAL A 803 34.06 14.42 10.90
N LEU A 804 33.83 14.83 9.65
CA LEU A 804 32.51 15.07 9.09
C LEU A 804 32.23 14.08 7.96
N THR A 805 31.11 13.36 8.09
CA THR A 805 30.62 12.46 7.04
C THR A 805 29.93 13.24 5.92
N HIS A 806 29.77 12.61 4.76
CA HIS A 806 28.95 13.17 3.68
C HIS A 806 27.51 13.49 4.13
N LYS A 807 26.97 12.73 5.10
CA LYS A 807 25.65 12.97 5.70
C LYS A 807 25.61 14.30 6.46
N ASN A 808 26.66 14.63 7.21
CA ASN A 808 26.73 15.90 7.95
C ASN A 808 26.67 17.09 6.98
N ILE A 809 27.48 17.03 5.91
CA ILE A 809 27.52 18.06 4.87
C ILE A 809 26.18 18.16 4.16
N MET A 810 25.66 17.05 3.64
CA MET A 810 24.40 17.03 2.88
C MET A 810 23.19 17.43 3.72
N ALA A 811 23.17 17.11 5.01
CA ALA A 811 22.12 17.56 5.91
C ALA A 811 22.09 19.09 6.02
N ASN A 812 23.26 19.71 6.23
CA ASN A 812 23.39 21.16 6.30
C ASN A 812 23.00 21.79 4.96
N VAL A 813 23.56 21.31 3.85
CA VAL A 813 23.24 21.79 2.49
C VAL A 813 21.74 21.77 2.22
N LYS A 814 21.04 20.68 2.56
CA LYS A 814 19.59 20.58 2.32
C LYS A 814 18.75 21.44 3.25
N GLN A 815 19.13 21.60 4.52
CA GLN A 815 18.46 22.50 5.44
C GLN A 815 18.63 23.97 5.03
N ILE A 816 19.83 24.35 4.59
CA ILE A 816 20.14 25.69 4.08
C ILE A 816 19.38 25.94 2.77
N SER A 817 19.36 24.97 1.86
CA SER A 817 18.64 25.08 0.59
C SER A 817 17.14 25.35 0.80
N GLU A 818 16.51 24.64 1.72
CA GLU A 818 15.11 24.88 2.08
C GLU A 818 14.88 26.26 2.72
N LEU A 819 15.82 26.72 3.55
CA LEU A 819 15.72 28.01 4.25
C LEU A 819 15.96 29.22 3.33
N VAL A 820 17.06 29.20 2.58
CA VAL A 820 17.48 30.33 1.74
C VAL A 820 16.48 30.50 0.60
N ASN A 821 15.90 29.39 0.09
CA ASN A 821 14.93 29.41 -1.01
C ASN A 821 15.41 30.27 -2.19
N ALA A 822 16.71 30.14 -2.51
CA ALA A 822 17.41 31.02 -3.43
C ALA A 822 16.77 31.03 -4.82
N ASN A 823 16.91 32.17 -5.50
CA ASN A 823 16.56 32.37 -6.91
C ASN A 823 17.78 32.18 -7.81
N GLU A 824 17.56 32.06 -9.12
CA GLU A 824 18.64 31.91 -10.10
C GLU A 824 19.58 33.10 -10.20
N LYS A 825 19.11 34.27 -9.77
CA LYS A 825 19.83 35.54 -9.80
C LYS A 825 20.68 35.76 -8.54
N ASP A 826 20.52 34.91 -7.53
CA ASP A 826 21.24 35.05 -6.28
C ASP A 826 22.67 34.51 -6.44
N ALA A 827 23.62 35.23 -5.84
CA ALA A 827 25.01 34.83 -5.74
C ALA A 827 25.41 34.78 -4.26
N LEU A 828 26.24 33.81 -3.90
CA LEU A 828 26.68 33.62 -2.53
C LEU A 828 28.16 33.99 -2.41
N LEU A 829 28.45 35.09 -1.72
CA LEU A 829 29.82 35.53 -1.50
C LEU A 829 30.56 34.63 -0.50
N ALA A 830 31.61 33.93 -0.95
CA ALA A 830 32.48 33.15 -0.09
C ALA A 830 33.51 33.99 0.68
N SER A 831 33.03 34.69 1.72
CA SER A 831 33.86 35.52 2.61
C SER A 831 34.65 34.73 3.66
N LEU A 832 34.31 33.46 3.88
CA LEU A 832 34.91 32.61 4.90
C LEU A 832 35.92 31.61 4.30
N PRO A 833 37.03 31.30 5.00
CA PRO A 833 38.00 30.30 4.55
C PRO A 833 37.44 28.88 4.44
N ILE A 834 37.85 28.13 3.41
CA ILE A 834 37.43 26.72 3.18
C ILE A 834 37.92 25.72 4.24
N PHE A 835 38.82 26.10 5.15
CA PHE A 835 39.19 25.29 6.30
C PHE A 835 38.23 25.46 7.50
N HIS A 836 37.26 26.38 7.42
CA HIS A 836 36.15 26.47 8.36
C HIS A 836 34.91 25.76 7.83
N CYS A 837 34.12 25.17 8.72
CA CYS A 837 32.94 24.39 8.36
C CYS A 837 31.90 25.22 7.59
N PHE A 838 31.70 26.49 7.96
CA PHE A 838 30.82 27.42 7.25
C PHE A 838 31.40 27.81 5.89
N GLY A 839 32.71 28.10 5.82
CA GLY A 839 33.38 28.43 4.57
C GLY A 839 33.28 27.30 3.54
N LEU A 840 33.60 26.08 3.96
CA LEU A 840 33.50 24.89 3.12
C LEU A 840 32.04 24.58 2.77
N THR A 841 31.18 24.37 3.77
CA THR A 841 29.85 23.80 3.53
C THR A 841 28.88 24.83 2.99
N VAL A 842 28.79 26.00 3.64
CA VAL A 842 27.75 27.01 3.37
C VAL A 842 28.15 27.86 2.17
N THR A 843 29.37 28.39 2.16
CA THR A 843 29.74 29.35 1.10
C THR A 843 30.38 28.74 -0.13
N THR A 844 30.79 27.47 -0.09
CA THR A 844 31.40 26.80 -1.24
C THR A 844 30.58 25.61 -1.75
N LEU A 845 30.33 24.60 -0.91
CA LEU A 845 29.70 23.35 -1.37
C LEU A 845 28.19 23.50 -1.63
N PHE A 846 27.46 24.24 -0.79
CA PHE A 846 26.04 24.53 -0.97
C PHE A 846 25.74 25.19 -2.33
N PRO A 847 26.32 26.35 -2.71
CA PRO A 847 25.99 27.00 -3.98
C PRO A 847 26.33 26.11 -5.18
N LEU A 848 27.47 25.43 -5.16
CA LEU A 848 27.88 24.49 -6.21
C LEU A 848 26.91 23.31 -6.36
N SER A 849 26.37 22.81 -5.25
CA SER A 849 25.45 21.65 -5.25
C SER A 849 24.00 21.98 -5.60
N GLU A 850 23.59 23.25 -5.47
CA GLU A 850 22.24 23.75 -5.78
C GLU A 850 22.21 24.65 -7.04
N GLY A 851 23.34 24.78 -7.75
CA GLY A 851 23.44 25.51 -9.01
C GLY A 851 23.34 27.03 -8.87
N LEU A 852 23.78 27.57 -7.74
CA LEU A 852 23.91 29.01 -7.47
C LEU A 852 25.31 29.49 -7.85
N LEU A 853 25.44 30.78 -8.15
CA LEU A 853 26.75 31.40 -8.37
C LEU A 853 27.47 31.56 -7.02
N SER A 854 28.69 31.04 -6.92
CA SER A 854 29.57 31.19 -5.76
C SER A 854 30.65 32.24 -5.97
#